data_AF-A0AAJ7SZ47-F1
#
_entry.id   AF-A0AAJ7SZ47-F1
#
_cell.length_a   1.000
_cell.length_b   1.000
_cell.length_c   1.000
_cell.angle_alpha   90.00
_cell.angle_beta   90.00
_cell.angle_gamma   90.00
#
_symmetry.space_group_name_H-M   'P 1'
#
loop_
_entity.id
_entity.type
_entity.pdbx_description
1 polymer ?
#
loop_
_entity_poly.entity_id
_entity_poly.type
_entity_poly.pdbx_seq_one_letter_code
_entity_poly.pdbx_strand_id
1 'polypeptide(L)'
;MEIKMLPRLILAVVLAVVVPRATRGQDCDPRSRDSYGDCPPENEYPDVERSRDPYDHVDRYYQEGPAPDRRGWEEVGQEMESAGVGDDGAGSSSTGDCVPLRLGYCEDLPYSATRYPNALGHTSPLDSERSPEYVLMSVLPQLLDGECQPQLRLFACAVLAPKCVPPPPEPHPLAWEGAPRTRSRVVRPCRAVCTDLRRNCERAFHRIQMRWPHYLECENHTASEREEECVDPTGRGFSFDASPHGEDWPGADAGHRGAVLRHRRHAEMTRALRRAEKSCGGAARLYSIGKSFENRDLLVIELSENPGKHELLVPEVRLVGNIHGNEVLGRELLVALAQHLCARLEDGDERVRRLLNTTRLHILPSMNPDGYELAADSIEEDRQAIQGRNNMQNIDLNRNFPDLTSGVLRRPKRRTQPLPVPDQYWDGKVAPETRAVIDWMEEFPFVLAGNLHGGELLVRYPYDASLMGEKFYSATPEDQMFRLLARTYAEAHPLMSDKHKAPCPGETGAPSGGIVNGAEWYSFRGGMPDFSYLHSGCLELTLELGCVKFPSGEDLPIEWAHNREALLTFVEAVHQGIKGVVRDERGAGIGGARISIKGNLRDTVTAPSGEFWRLLPPGSYIVRASRAGYRAVVKRVRLPARLQTSGRVDFKLPRQPGTTASPVEPHDGGRRRGGLSRGRSRGQGRSRNNGEDDEEEEKPRWWAYFQSMGIQPPPWMMVSPDDDY
;
A
#
# COMPACT_ATOMS: atom_id res chain seq x y z
N MET A 1 37.37 -61.46 -11.12
CA MET A 1 36.23 -61.89 -10.29
C MET A 1 35.55 -60.64 -9.79
N GLU A 2 34.46 -60.12 -10.38
CA GLU A 2 33.27 -60.78 -10.97
C GLU A 2 32.40 -61.56 -9.97
N ILE A 3 31.05 -61.54 -10.03
CA ILE A 3 30.10 -60.53 -10.57
C ILE A 3 28.65 -60.87 -10.10
N LYS A 4 27.76 -59.86 -10.02
CA LYS A 4 26.25 -59.92 -10.05
C LYS A 4 25.45 -60.79 -9.02
N MET A 5 24.31 -60.20 -8.60
CA MET A 5 22.91 -60.58 -8.97
C MET A 5 21.87 -60.77 -7.83
N LEU A 6 20.66 -60.27 -8.12
CA LEU A 6 19.40 -60.45 -7.41
C LEU A 6 18.63 -61.67 -7.97
N PRO A 7 17.57 -62.17 -7.30
CA PRO A 7 16.22 -61.90 -7.84
C PRO A 7 15.08 -61.69 -6.79
N ARG A 8 13.86 -61.45 -7.28
CA ARG A 8 12.58 -61.30 -6.54
C ARG A 8 11.59 -62.45 -6.90
N LEU A 9 10.38 -62.42 -6.31
CA LEU A 9 9.11 -63.16 -6.59
C LEU A 9 8.74 -64.31 -5.61
N ILE A 10 7.45 -64.70 -5.37
CA ILE A 10 6.16 -63.96 -5.20
C ILE A 10 5.04 -64.91 -4.63
N LEU A 11 3.99 -64.35 -3.98
CA LEU A 11 2.65 -64.91 -3.60
C LEU A 11 2.44 -66.16 -2.66
N ALA A 12 1.87 -65.87 -1.48
CA ALA A 12 0.60 -66.35 -0.85
C ALA A 12 0.07 -67.82 -0.88
N VAL A 13 -0.59 -68.26 0.23
CA VAL A 13 -2.05 -68.61 0.32
C VAL A 13 -2.52 -69.12 1.73
N VAL A 14 -3.53 -68.41 2.29
CA VAL A 14 -4.73 -68.76 3.13
C VAL A 14 -4.86 -70.06 3.98
N LEU A 15 -5.36 -69.92 5.23
CA LEU A 15 -6.40 -70.73 5.98
C LEU A 15 -6.46 -70.25 7.47
N ALA A 16 -7.53 -70.30 8.30
CA ALA A 16 -8.98 -70.60 8.18
C ALA A 16 -9.75 -69.85 9.33
N VAL A 17 -11.00 -69.33 9.18
CA VAL A 17 -12.34 -69.93 9.53
C VAL A 17 -12.49 -70.31 11.03
N VAL A 18 -13.51 -69.91 11.82
CA VAL A 18 -14.94 -70.35 11.86
C VAL A 18 -15.88 -69.31 12.51
N VAL A 19 -17.17 -69.30 12.11
CA VAL A 19 -18.32 -68.55 12.68
C VAL A 19 -19.46 -69.54 13.01
N PRO A 20 -20.39 -69.26 13.96
CA PRO A 20 -21.82 -69.47 13.59
C PRO A 20 -22.90 -68.63 14.34
N ARG A 21 -23.77 -67.93 13.56
CA ARG A 21 -25.27 -67.99 13.58
C ARG A 21 -26.06 -67.64 14.87
N ALA A 22 -27.38 -67.39 14.92
CA ALA A 22 -28.49 -67.09 13.97
C ALA A 22 -29.71 -66.58 14.81
N THR A 23 -30.87 -66.11 14.31
CA THR A 23 -31.44 -65.96 12.94
C THR A 23 -32.01 -64.52 12.78
N ARG A 24 -33.18 -64.11 12.23
CA ARG A 24 -34.39 -64.69 11.57
C ARG A 24 -35.03 -63.61 10.66
N GLY A 25 -36.03 -63.96 9.83
CA GLY A 25 -36.83 -63.01 9.04
C GLY A 25 -38.18 -63.61 8.60
N GLN A 26 -39.05 -62.80 7.99
CA GLN A 26 -40.36 -63.07 7.32
C GLN A 26 -41.04 -61.71 7.01
N ASP A 27 -42.04 -61.55 6.14
CA ASP A 27 -42.32 -62.09 4.79
C ASP A 27 -43.49 -61.26 4.19
N CYS A 28 -43.78 -61.37 2.88
CA CYS A 28 -44.97 -60.76 2.26
C CYS A 28 -46.04 -61.82 1.93
N ASP A 29 -47.28 -61.65 2.40
CA ASP A 29 -48.43 -62.52 2.10
C ASP A 29 -49.34 -61.91 1.00
N PRO A 30 -49.54 -62.58 -0.15
CA PRO A 30 -50.36 -62.08 -1.25
C PRO A 30 -51.76 -62.74 -1.30
N ARG A 31 -52.82 -62.01 -0.89
CA ARG A 31 -54.23 -62.43 -1.11
C ARG A 31 -55.19 -61.29 -1.46
N SER A 32 -55.33 -60.96 -2.73
CA SER A 32 -56.58 -61.20 -3.50
C SER A 32 -56.68 -60.37 -4.80
N ARG A 33 -57.27 -61.00 -5.83
CA ARG A 33 -57.75 -60.46 -7.13
C ARG A 33 -56.73 -59.86 -8.11
N ASP A 34 -56.46 -60.65 -9.15
CA ASP A 34 -56.70 -60.32 -10.56
C ASP A 34 -56.25 -58.93 -11.05
N SER A 35 -55.26 -58.77 -11.95
CA SER A 35 -55.02 -59.60 -13.14
C SER A 35 -53.65 -59.35 -13.82
N TYR A 36 -53.24 -60.33 -14.63
CA TYR A 36 -51.94 -60.55 -15.31
C TYR A 36 -51.24 -59.38 -16.06
N GLY A 37 -49.92 -59.24 -15.81
CA GLY A 37 -48.82 -59.44 -16.79
C GLY A 37 -48.48 -58.36 -17.84
N ASP A 38 -47.27 -58.33 -18.42
CA ASP A 38 -46.00 -59.03 -18.04
C ASP A 38 -44.75 -58.51 -18.81
N CYS A 39 -43.65 -58.22 -18.10
CA CYS A 39 -42.20 -58.31 -18.51
C CYS A 39 -41.65 -57.64 -19.83
N PRO A 40 -40.31 -57.63 -20.14
CA PRO A 40 -39.07 -57.65 -19.34
C PRO A 40 -38.08 -56.45 -19.64
N PRO A 41 -36.75 -56.55 -19.93
CA PRO A 41 -35.67 -56.29 -18.93
C PRO A 41 -34.46 -55.35 -19.29
N GLU A 42 -33.74 -54.94 -18.23
CA GLU A 42 -32.27 -54.71 -17.99
C GLU A 42 -31.25 -53.92 -18.90
N ASN A 43 -30.37 -53.16 -18.18
CA ASN A 43 -28.97 -52.69 -18.43
C ASN A 43 -28.70 -51.67 -19.58
N GLU A 44 -27.69 -50.75 -19.57
CA GLU A 44 -26.34 -50.64 -18.94
C GLU A 44 -25.94 -49.19 -18.46
N TYR A 45 -24.66 -48.96 -18.10
CA TYR A 45 -23.90 -47.70 -17.79
C TYR A 45 -22.53 -47.78 -18.54
N PRO A 46 -21.69 -46.71 -18.80
CA PRO A 46 -21.27 -45.63 -17.86
C PRO A 46 -20.83 -44.24 -18.48
N ASP A 47 -20.03 -43.47 -17.70
CA ASP A 47 -18.95 -42.50 -18.06
C ASP A 47 -19.09 -40.94 -18.18
N VAL A 48 -18.47 -40.25 -17.19
CA VAL A 48 -17.42 -39.18 -17.20
C VAL A 48 -17.30 -38.12 -18.33
N GLU A 49 -17.42 -36.80 -18.02
CA GLU A 49 -16.32 -35.79 -17.84
C GLU A 49 -16.85 -34.31 -17.71
N ARG A 50 -16.00 -33.40 -17.18
CA ARG A 50 -15.90 -31.91 -17.28
C ARG A 50 -17.12 -30.97 -17.31
N SER A 51 -16.97 -29.83 -16.61
CA SER A 51 -17.60 -28.54 -16.96
C SER A 51 -16.65 -27.36 -16.71
N ARG A 52 -16.79 -26.30 -17.51
CA ARG A 52 -16.11 -24.99 -17.39
C ARG A 52 -17.13 -23.89 -17.01
N ASP A 53 -16.63 -22.66 -16.87
CA ASP A 53 -17.36 -21.41 -16.56
C ASP A 53 -18.69 -21.18 -17.31
N PRO A 54 -19.55 -20.28 -16.77
CA PRO A 54 -19.84 -19.09 -17.57
C PRO A 54 -19.91 -17.76 -16.78
N TYR A 55 -19.18 -16.76 -17.28
CA TYR A 55 -19.41 -15.33 -17.04
C TYR A 55 -19.93 -14.68 -18.34
N ASP A 56 -21.25 -14.56 -18.51
CA ASP A 56 -21.88 -13.69 -19.52
C ASP A 56 -23.42 -13.64 -19.31
N HIS A 57 -24.19 -12.62 -19.68
CA HIS A 57 -23.87 -11.27 -20.20
C HIS A 57 -24.56 -10.21 -19.31
N VAL A 58 -24.16 -8.94 -19.41
CA VAL A 58 -25.04 -7.79 -19.11
C VAL A 58 -24.90 -6.73 -20.19
N ASP A 59 -25.52 -6.97 -21.35
CA ASP A 59 -25.62 -5.97 -22.40
C ASP A 59 -26.96 -6.02 -23.16
N ARG A 60 -27.38 -4.85 -23.67
CA ARG A 60 -28.70 -4.46 -24.24
C ARG A 60 -29.70 -3.77 -23.30
N TYR A 61 -29.53 -2.46 -23.15
CA TYR A 61 -30.62 -1.48 -23.14
C TYR A 61 -30.04 -0.06 -23.35
N TYR A 62 -29.68 0.33 -24.58
CA TYR A 62 -29.58 1.76 -25.01
C TYR A 62 -29.35 1.91 -26.54
N GLN A 63 -30.38 1.57 -27.31
CA GLN A 63 -30.69 1.96 -28.71
C GLN A 63 -32.15 1.51 -28.92
N GLU A 64 -33.08 2.28 -29.47
CA GLU A 64 -33.00 3.55 -30.22
C GLU A 64 -33.96 4.61 -29.64
N GLY A 65 -33.83 5.87 -30.05
CA GLY A 65 -34.74 6.98 -29.70
C GLY A 65 -34.50 8.21 -30.56
N PRO A 66 -35.54 9.02 -30.90
CA PRO A 66 -35.44 10.02 -31.95
C PRO A 66 -34.67 11.29 -31.56
N ALA A 67 -34.04 11.93 -32.54
CA ALA A 67 -33.29 13.17 -32.37
C ALA A 67 -34.20 14.40 -32.16
N PRO A 68 -33.85 15.35 -31.26
CA PRO A 68 -34.49 16.67 -31.18
C PRO A 68 -34.05 17.60 -32.32
N ASP A 69 -34.86 18.62 -32.62
CA ASP A 69 -34.65 19.56 -33.74
C ASP A 69 -33.40 20.45 -33.58
N ARG A 70 -32.74 20.75 -34.70
CA ARG A 70 -31.67 21.76 -34.80
C ARG A 70 -32.26 23.11 -35.17
N ARG A 71 -32.70 23.90 -34.18
CA ARG A 71 -32.95 25.35 -34.34
C ARG A 71 -32.93 26.10 -33.00
N GLY A 72 -32.35 27.30 -33.02
CA GLY A 72 -32.55 28.30 -31.97
C GLY A 72 -31.61 28.25 -30.77
N TRP A 73 -30.29 28.44 -30.99
CA TRP A 73 -29.36 29.05 -30.04
C TRP A 73 -28.22 29.78 -30.79
N GLU A 74 -28.60 30.63 -31.74
CA GLU A 74 -27.83 31.84 -32.06
C GLU A 74 -28.45 32.99 -31.22
N GLU A 75 -27.71 34.10 -31.05
CA GLU A 75 -28.12 35.28 -30.26
C GLU A 75 -28.40 35.06 -28.76
N VAL A 76 -27.34 35.03 -27.94
CA VAL A 76 -27.07 36.15 -26.99
C VAL A 76 -25.55 36.36 -26.88
N GLY A 77 -25.05 37.34 -27.62
CA GLY A 77 -23.86 38.11 -27.22
C GLY A 77 -24.31 39.49 -26.73
N GLN A 78 -23.44 40.22 -26.02
CA GLN A 78 -23.76 41.45 -25.26
C GLN A 78 -24.64 41.11 -24.02
N GLU A 79 -24.23 41.27 -22.76
CA GLU A 79 -23.63 42.42 -22.09
C GLU A 79 -22.71 41.99 -20.92
N MET A 80 -21.43 42.41 -20.90
CA MET A 80 -20.69 42.54 -19.63
C MET A 80 -19.47 43.50 -19.70
N GLU A 81 -19.59 44.61 -20.42
CA GLU A 81 -18.63 45.72 -20.33
C GLU A 81 -19.05 46.71 -19.23
N SER A 82 -18.43 46.67 -18.04
CA SER A 82 -18.27 47.85 -17.14
C SER A 82 -17.54 47.55 -15.81
N ALA A 83 -16.33 46.98 -15.85
CA ALA A 83 -15.44 46.96 -14.68
C ALA A 83 -13.97 46.84 -15.13
N GLY A 84 -13.33 47.98 -15.42
CA GLY A 84 -11.98 48.00 -15.98
C GLY A 84 -10.88 47.61 -14.98
N VAL A 85 -10.02 46.68 -15.40
CA VAL A 85 -8.67 46.45 -14.87
C VAL A 85 -7.74 46.40 -16.09
N GLY A 86 -6.52 46.94 -15.97
CA GLY A 86 -5.69 47.34 -17.12
C GLY A 86 -5.23 46.21 -18.05
N ASP A 87 -5.09 46.56 -19.33
CA ASP A 87 -4.37 45.81 -20.35
C ASP A 87 -2.86 46.09 -20.23
N ASP A 88 -2.10 45.12 -19.75
CA ASP A 88 -0.65 45.04 -19.95
C ASP A 88 -0.40 44.16 -21.18
N GLY A 89 -0.06 44.81 -22.30
CA GLY A 89 -0.26 44.26 -23.64
C GLY A 89 0.56 43.00 -23.98
N ALA A 90 0.02 42.23 -24.93
CA ALA A 90 0.61 40.99 -25.45
C ALA A 90 1.96 41.24 -26.15
N GLY A 91 3.06 41.15 -25.40
CA GLY A 91 4.42 41.18 -25.94
C GLY A 91 4.69 39.99 -26.87
N SER A 92 4.99 40.29 -28.14
CA SER A 92 5.38 39.28 -29.13
C SER A 92 6.73 38.66 -28.75
N SER A 93 6.71 37.42 -28.26
CA SER A 93 7.95 36.69 -27.97
C SER A 93 8.60 36.19 -29.26
N SER A 94 9.84 36.58 -29.52
CA SER A 94 10.62 36.11 -30.66
C SER A 94 10.76 34.59 -30.68
N THR A 95 10.61 33.98 -31.86
CA THR A 95 10.75 32.54 -32.10
C THR A 95 12.21 32.07 -32.01
N GLY A 96 12.76 32.06 -30.80
CA GLY A 96 14.12 31.61 -30.55
C GLY A 96 14.66 31.75 -29.13
N ASP A 97 13.92 32.39 -28.22
CA ASP A 97 14.41 32.72 -26.88
C ASP A 97 14.09 31.65 -25.82
N CYS A 98 14.81 31.68 -24.71
CA CYS A 98 14.58 30.76 -23.61
C CYS A 98 13.29 31.13 -22.86
N VAL A 99 12.43 30.14 -22.63
CA VAL A 99 11.18 30.28 -21.86
C VAL A 99 11.26 29.47 -20.56
N PRO A 100 10.52 29.85 -19.51
CA PRO A 100 10.43 29.04 -18.29
C PRO A 100 9.90 27.63 -18.59
N LEU A 101 10.51 26.62 -17.95
CA LEU A 101 10.03 25.25 -17.96
C LEU A 101 8.67 25.18 -17.26
N ARG A 102 7.65 24.69 -17.97
CA ARG A 102 6.24 24.60 -17.52
C ARG A 102 5.55 23.31 -18.00
N LEU A 103 6.29 22.20 -18.02
CA LEU A 103 5.74 20.87 -18.26
C LEU A 103 5.58 20.18 -16.91
N GLY A 104 4.34 19.96 -16.46
CA GLY A 104 4.04 19.59 -15.08
C GLY A 104 4.64 18.27 -14.58
N TYR A 105 5.12 17.42 -15.51
CA TYR A 105 5.76 16.13 -15.22
C TYR A 105 7.31 16.17 -15.27
N CYS A 106 7.89 17.35 -15.58
CA CYS A 106 9.32 17.56 -15.79
C CYS A 106 9.90 18.75 -14.99
N GLU A 107 9.13 19.37 -14.08
CA GLU A 107 9.53 20.59 -13.36
C GLU A 107 10.76 20.41 -12.43
N ASP A 108 11.19 19.17 -12.19
CA ASP A 108 12.29 18.78 -11.31
C ASP A 108 13.63 18.50 -12.04
N LEU A 109 13.72 18.85 -13.34
CA LEU A 109 15.00 18.88 -14.06
C LEU A 109 16.00 19.86 -13.40
N PRO A 110 17.33 19.64 -13.53
CA PRO A 110 18.37 20.49 -12.92
C PRO A 110 18.54 21.88 -13.60
N TYR A 111 17.50 22.37 -14.29
CA TYR A 111 17.46 23.67 -14.95
C TYR A 111 16.01 24.14 -15.17
N SER A 112 15.77 25.44 -15.06
CA SER A 112 14.42 26.04 -15.10
C SER A 112 14.03 26.66 -16.45
N ALA A 113 14.88 26.57 -17.47
CA ALA A 113 14.68 27.22 -18.77
C ALA A 113 14.81 26.22 -19.94
N THR A 114 13.84 26.28 -20.85
CA THR A 114 13.71 25.45 -22.07
C THR A 114 13.49 26.36 -23.29
N ARG A 115 13.27 25.80 -24.47
CA ARG A 115 12.96 26.55 -25.69
C ARG A 115 12.00 25.79 -26.61
N TYR A 116 11.16 26.53 -27.32
CA TYR A 116 10.33 26.02 -28.41
C TYR A 116 10.75 26.61 -29.78
N PRO A 117 10.55 25.89 -30.89
CA PRO A 117 10.16 24.48 -30.94
C PRO A 117 11.23 23.57 -30.29
N ASN A 118 10.79 22.49 -29.66
CA ASN A 118 11.67 21.56 -28.94
C ASN A 118 12.37 20.58 -29.91
N ALA A 119 13.11 19.60 -29.38
CA ALA A 119 13.81 18.60 -30.18
C ALA A 119 12.90 17.71 -31.04
N LEU A 120 11.60 17.62 -30.71
CA LEU A 120 10.59 16.83 -31.43
C LEU A 120 9.64 17.71 -32.27
N GLY A 121 9.93 19.00 -32.41
CA GLY A 121 9.15 19.95 -33.21
C GLY A 121 7.93 20.57 -32.51
N HIS A 122 7.59 20.16 -31.27
CA HIS A 122 6.48 20.75 -30.53
C HIS A 122 6.72 22.24 -30.33
N THR A 123 5.68 23.05 -30.55
CA THR A 123 5.74 24.51 -30.65
C THR A 123 5.43 25.23 -29.33
N SER A 124 4.88 24.54 -28.32
CA SER A 124 4.54 25.11 -27.03
C SER A 124 4.52 24.05 -25.90
N PRO A 125 4.38 24.46 -24.62
CA PRO A 125 4.16 23.51 -23.53
C PRO A 125 2.89 22.68 -23.71
N LEU A 126 1.75 23.32 -24.06
CA LEU A 126 0.47 22.64 -24.23
C LEU A 126 0.45 21.65 -25.41
N ASP A 127 1.21 21.96 -26.46
CA ASP A 127 1.47 21.09 -27.60
C ASP A 127 2.28 19.85 -27.16
N SER A 128 3.31 20.07 -26.34
CA SER A 128 4.11 18.98 -25.76
C SER A 128 3.33 18.11 -24.78
N GLU A 129 2.48 18.69 -23.91
CA GLU A 129 1.69 17.93 -22.93
C GLU A 129 0.62 17.04 -23.57
N ARG A 130 0.31 17.27 -24.86
CA ARG A 130 -0.64 16.48 -25.66
C ARG A 130 0.05 15.46 -26.57
N SER A 131 1.38 15.45 -26.64
CA SER A 131 2.11 14.58 -27.56
C SER A 131 2.08 13.12 -27.10
N PRO A 132 2.09 12.13 -28.02
CA PRO A 132 2.18 10.72 -27.68
C PRO A 132 3.41 10.38 -26.81
N GLU A 133 4.51 11.11 -26.99
CA GLU A 133 5.77 10.93 -26.29
C GLU A 133 5.69 11.37 -24.82
N TYR A 134 5.09 12.53 -24.53
CA TYR A 134 4.87 12.98 -23.15
C TYR A 134 3.84 12.10 -22.43
N VAL A 135 2.78 11.69 -23.13
CA VAL A 135 1.78 10.75 -22.59
C VAL A 135 2.44 9.40 -22.29
N LEU A 136 3.19 8.81 -23.23
CA LEU A 136 3.95 7.57 -23.01
C LEU A 136 4.87 7.70 -21.80
N MET A 137 5.66 8.78 -21.72
CA MET A 137 6.57 9.04 -20.60
C MET A 137 5.87 9.06 -19.24
N SER A 138 4.63 9.56 -19.16
CA SER A 138 3.80 9.55 -17.94
C SER A 138 3.23 8.18 -17.56
N VAL A 139 3.17 7.26 -18.53
CA VAL A 139 2.54 5.93 -18.42
C VAL A 139 3.60 4.81 -18.26
N LEU A 140 4.82 4.99 -18.76
CA LEU A 140 5.95 4.08 -18.57
C LEU A 140 6.24 3.67 -17.10
N PRO A 141 6.09 4.52 -16.06
CA PRO A 141 6.21 4.07 -14.67
C PRO A 141 5.22 2.97 -14.27
N GLN A 142 4.08 2.88 -14.96
CA GLN A 142 3.04 1.85 -14.72
C GLN A 142 3.24 0.64 -15.63
N LEU A 143 3.70 0.83 -16.88
CA LEU A 143 3.94 -0.27 -17.82
C LEU A 143 5.23 -1.04 -17.54
N LEU A 144 6.25 -0.40 -16.96
CA LEU A 144 7.54 -1.02 -16.61
C LEU A 144 7.61 -1.42 -15.12
N ASP A 145 6.49 -1.43 -14.39
CA ASP A 145 6.43 -1.70 -12.93
C ASP A 145 7.39 -0.85 -12.06
N GLY A 146 7.75 0.34 -12.55
CA GLY A 146 8.74 1.22 -11.91
C GLY A 146 10.20 0.81 -12.11
N GLU A 147 10.51 -0.11 -13.02
CA GLU A 147 11.86 -0.24 -13.57
C GLU A 147 12.27 1.06 -14.29
N CYS A 148 13.56 1.39 -14.22
CA CYS A 148 14.16 2.57 -14.85
C CYS A 148 13.62 3.95 -14.45
N GLN A 149 12.79 4.04 -13.40
CA GLN A 149 12.37 5.30 -12.81
C GLN A 149 13.25 5.63 -11.58
N PRO A 150 13.64 6.91 -11.37
CA PRO A 150 13.24 8.11 -12.11
C PRO A 150 14.08 8.42 -13.36
N GLN A 151 15.17 7.69 -13.62
CA GLN A 151 16.22 8.10 -14.56
C GLN A 151 15.72 8.22 -16.01
N LEU A 152 14.90 7.27 -16.47
CA LEU A 152 14.32 7.27 -17.82
C LEU A 152 13.40 8.47 -18.05
N ARG A 153 12.60 8.84 -17.04
CA ARG A 153 11.76 10.06 -17.08
C ARG A 153 12.62 11.32 -17.07
N LEU A 154 13.62 11.42 -16.20
CA LEU A 154 14.51 12.59 -16.16
C LEU A 154 15.22 12.80 -17.49
N PHE A 155 15.70 11.72 -18.12
CA PHE A 155 16.29 11.78 -19.46
C PHE A 155 15.28 12.16 -20.54
N ALA A 156 14.12 11.49 -20.61
CA ALA A 156 13.08 11.78 -21.60
C ALA A 156 12.51 13.21 -21.45
N CYS A 157 12.36 13.70 -20.23
CA CYS A 157 12.05 15.10 -19.92
C CYS A 157 13.10 16.06 -20.47
N ALA A 158 14.39 15.72 -20.38
CA ALA A 158 15.48 16.52 -20.92
C ALA A 158 15.62 16.43 -22.47
N VAL A 159 15.00 15.43 -23.12
CA VAL A 159 14.76 15.42 -24.57
C VAL A 159 13.60 16.35 -24.95
N LEU A 160 12.47 16.24 -24.23
CA LEU A 160 11.24 16.98 -24.50
C LEU A 160 11.33 18.48 -24.16
N ALA A 161 12.16 18.85 -23.18
CA ALA A 161 12.42 20.22 -22.78
C ALA A 161 13.92 20.43 -22.50
N PRO A 162 14.76 20.52 -23.54
CA PRO A 162 16.21 20.61 -23.39
C PRO A 162 16.65 21.97 -22.83
N LYS A 163 17.72 21.97 -22.02
CA LYS A 163 18.26 23.15 -21.32
C LYS A 163 18.55 24.28 -22.30
N CYS A 164 17.88 25.42 -22.09
CA CYS A 164 18.15 26.65 -22.83
C CYS A 164 19.03 27.58 -22.00
N VAL A 165 20.15 28.00 -22.58
CA VAL A 165 21.06 29.00 -22.02
C VAL A 165 20.87 30.30 -22.82
N PRO A 166 20.44 31.40 -22.19
CA PRO A 166 20.30 32.69 -22.88
C PRO A 166 21.67 33.22 -23.32
N PRO A 167 21.73 34.15 -24.29
CA PRO A 167 22.97 34.85 -24.59
C PRO A 167 23.49 35.64 -23.36
N PRO A 168 24.81 35.87 -23.26
CA PRO A 168 25.37 36.69 -22.19
C PRO A 168 24.84 38.13 -22.28
N PRO A 169 24.64 38.81 -21.14
CA PRO A 169 24.18 40.20 -21.12
C PRO A 169 25.28 41.15 -21.62
N GLU A 170 24.94 41.93 -22.65
CA GLU A 170 25.76 42.96 -23.33
C GLU A 170 27.03 42.47 -24.07
N PRO A 171 27.43 43.15 -25.16
CA PRO A 171 28.72 42.89 -25.82
C PRO A 171 29.89 43.42 -24.99
N HIS A 172 31.06 42.80 -25.13
CA HIS A 172 32.33 43.40 -24.70
C HIS A 172 32.51 44.77 -25.39
N PRO A 173 33.01 45.84 -24.72
CA PRO A 173 33.10 47.21 -25.27
C PRO A 173 34.14 47.41 -26.40
N LEU A 174 34.49 46.34 -27.10
CA LEU A 174 35.27 46.32 -28.35
C LEU A 174 34.48 45.64 -29.50
N ALA A 175 33.20 45.34 -29.30
CA ALA A 175 32.33 44.78 -30.34
C ALA A 175 32.03 45.86 -31.39
N TRP A 176 32.54 45.63 -32.61
CA TRP A 176 32.30 46.49 -33.77
C TRP A 176 30.84 46.43 -34.24
N GLU A 177 30.37 47.53 -34.84
CA GLU A 177 29.02 47.64 -35.39
C GLU A 177 28.81 46.64 -36.54
N GLY A 178 28.14 45.52 -36.24
CA GLY A 178 27.95 44.39 -37.15
C GLY A 178 28.26 43.01 -36.53
N ALA A 179 28.74 42.96 -35.28
CA ALA A 179 28.85 41.71 -34.53
C ALA A 179 27.52 40.90 -34.54
N PRO A 180 27.54 39.59 -34.86
CA PRO A 180 26.32 38.79 -34.93
C PRO A 180 25.58 38.71 -33.59
N ARG A 181 24.26 38.92 -33.58
CA ARG A 181 23.42 38.72 -32.40
C ARG A 181 23.54 37.28 -31.91
N THR A 182 24.17 37.07 -30.76
CA THR A 182 24.27 35.77 -30.09
C THR A 182 22.87 35.25 -29.78
N ARG A 183 22.52 34.08 -30.31
CA ARG A 183 21.21 33.44 -30.08
C ARG A 183 21.26 32.53 -28.86
N SER A 184 20.12 32.39 -28.19
CA SER A 184 19.88 31.44 -27.10
C SER A 184 20.28 30.01 -27.50
N ARG A 185 21.15 29.38 -26.71
CA ARG A 185 21.81 28.10 -26.99
C ARG A 185 21.08 26.94 -26.31
N VAL A 186 20.73 25.92 -27.07
CA VAL A 186 20.11 24.70 -26.54
C VAL A 186 21.18 23.65 -26.27
N VAL A 187 21.14 23.01 -25.10
CA VAL A 187 22.06 21.96 -24.67
C VAL A 187 21.29 20.64 -24.55
N ARG A 188 21.73 19.59 -25.24
CA ARG A 188 21.07 18.27 -25.27
C ARG A 188 21.53 17.39 -24.09
N PRO A 189 20.78 16.33 -23.74
CA PRO A 189 21.27 15.29 -22.83
C PRO A 189 22.56 14.62 -23.33
N CYS A 190 23.44 14.21 -22.41
CA CYS A 190 24.70 13.52 -22.72
C CYS A 190 24.46 12.10 -23.27
N ARG A 191 25.28 11.67 -24.23
CA ARG A 191 25.16 10.33 -24.86
C ARG A 191 25.44 9.19 -23.89
N ALA A 192 26.39 9.34 -22.96
CA ALA A 192 26.72 8.33 -21.97
C ALA A 192 25.51 7.91 -21.13
N VAL A 193 24.81 8.89 -20.54
CA VAL A 193 23.57 8.69 -19.77
C VAL A 193 22.50 7.95 -20.59
N CYS A 194 22.40 8.25 -21.90
CA CYS A 194 21.50 7.52 -22.78
C CYS A 194 21.93 6.06 -22.99
N THR A 195 23.22 5.81 -23.26
CA THR A 195 23.72 4.44 -23.50
C THR A 195 23.61 3.56 -22.27
N ASP A 196 23.83 4.11 -21.07
CA ASP A 196 23.64 3.39 -19.81
C ASP A 196 22.15 3.18 -19.50
N LEU A 197 21.27 4.14 -19.79
CA LEU A 197 19.83 3.92 -19.73
C LEU A 197 19.40 2.80 -20.68
N ARG A 198 19.78 2.86 -21.96
CA ARG A 198 19.42 1.83 -22.95
C ARG A 198 19.90 0.45 -22.50
N ARG A 199 21.19 0.32 -22.14
CA ARG A 199 21.83 -0.92 -21.64
C ARG A 199 21.02 -1.63 -20.55
N ASN A 200 20.44 -0.86 -19.62
CA ASN A 200 19.76 -1.40 -18.44
C ASN A 200 18.22 -1.43 -18.58
N CYS A 201 17.63 -0.69 -19.53
CA CYS A 201 16.18 -0.51 -19.65
C CYS A 201 15.55 -1.14 -20.90
N GLU A 202 16.31 -1.37 -21.97
CA GLU A 202 15.79 -1.90 -23.24
C GLU A 202 15.07 -3.25 -23.04
N ARG A 203 15.61 -4.11 -22.16
CA ARG A 203 14.99 -5.39 -21.75
C ARG A 203 13.62 -5.25 -21.07
N ALA A 204 13.32 -4.13 -20.43
CA ALA A 204 12.02 -3.88 -19.82
C ALA A 204 10.96 -3.58 -20.90
N PHE A 205 11.33 -2.82 -21.94
CA PHE A 205 10.47 -2.54 -23.09
C PHE A 205 10.16 -3.81 -23.91
N HIS A 206 11.17 -4.65 -24.19
CA HIS A 206 10.96 -5.94 -24.86
C HIS A 206 9.97 -6.85 -24.09
N ARG A 207 10.03 -6.86 -22.75
CA ARG A 207 9.13 -7.68 -21.90
C ARG A 207 7.65 -7.33 -22.06
N ILE A 208 7.33 -6.08 -22.39
CA ILE A 208 5.97 -5.62 -22.67
C ILE A 208 5.64 -5.56 -24.17
N GLN A 209 6.47 -6.17 -25.03
CA GLN A 209 6.32 -6.14 -26.50
C GLN A 209 6.25 -4.70 -27.07
N MET A 210 7.02 -3.78 -26.49
CA MET A 210 7.11 -2.39 -26.93
C MET A 210 8.50 -2.10 -27.49
N ARG A 211 8.58 -1.42 -28.63
CA ARG A 211 9.86 -0.97 -29.21
C ARG A 211 10.48 0.15 -28.35
N TRP A 212 11.82 0.20 -28.27
CA TRP A 212 12.51 1.33 -27.64
C TRP A 212 12.12 2.65 -28.34
N PRO A 213 11.69 3.71 -27.62
CA PRO A 213 11.17 4.91 -28.27
C PRO A 213 12.24 5.65 -29.08
N HIS A 214 11.92 6.00 -30.33
CA HIS A 214 12.85 6.65 -31.27
C HIS A 214 13.48 7.95 -30.73
N TYR A 215 12.73 8.72 -29.93
CA TYR A 215 13.21 9.96 -29.31
C TYR A 215 14.21 9.71 -28.16
N LEU A 216 14.47 8.45 -27.80
CA LEU A 216 15.47 8.01 -26.82
C LEU A 216 16.64 7.27 -27.51
N GLU A 217 16.81 7.41 -28.82
CA GLU A 217 17.95 6.85 -29.55
C GLU A 217 19.23 7.68 -29.33
N CYS A 218 20.23 7.05 -28.74
CA CYS A 218 21.44 7.72 -28.22
C CYS A 218 22.35 8.35 -29.29
N GLU A 219 22.17 8.01 -30.56
CA GLU A 219 22.87 8.66 -31.67
C GLU A 219 22.52 10.15 -31.78
N ASN A 220 21.30 10.54 -31.39
CA ASN A 220 20.83 11.93 -31.36
C ASN A 220 21.49 12.79 -30.26
N HIS A 221 22.34 12.20 -29.41
CA HIS A 221 22.93 12.83 -28.24
C HIS A 221 24.45 13.07 -28.39
N THR A 222 24.95 14.08 -27.69
CA THR A 222 26.35 14.54 -27.75
C THR A 222 27.27 13.67 -26.88
N ALA A 223 28.41 13.24 -27.44
CA ALA A 223 29.38 12.35 -26.79
C ALA A 223 30.43 13.07 -25.91
N SER A 224 30.16 14.30 -25.48
CA SER A 224 31.00 15.01 -24.50
C SER A 224 30.54 14.70 -23.08
N GLU A 225 31.43 14.88 -22.11
CA GLU A 225 31.17 14.79 -20.67
C GLU A 225 31.08 16.18 -20.00
N ARG A 226 31.26 17.27 -20.77
CA ARG A 226 31.26 18.64 -20.25
C ARG A 226 29.82 19.16 -20.11
N GLU A 227 29.45 19.62 -18.91
CA GLU A 227 28.13 20.23 -18.61
C GLU A 227 27.79 21.49 -19.43
N GLU A 228 28.80 22.08 -20.06
CA GLU A 228 28.63 23.19 -21.00
C GLU A 228 28.21 22.73 -22.40
N GLU A 229 28.41 21.45 -22.74
CA GLU A 229 28.16 20.87 -24.08
C GLU A 229 27.02 19.85 -24.08
N CYS A 230 26.77 19.20 -22.95
CA CYS A 230 25.63 18.33 -22.71
C CYS A 230 25.07 18.50 -21.29
N VAL A 231 23.90 17.93 -21.01
CA VAL A 231 23.33 17.85 -19.65
C VAL A 231 23.22 16.40 -19.21
N ASP A 232 23.68 16.12 -17.99
CA ASP A 232 23.26 14.94 -17.24
C ASP A 232 22.02 15.33 -16.40
N PRO A 233 20.81 14.83 -16.73
CA PRO A 233 19.61 15.10 -15.96
C PRO A 233 19.44 14.17 -14.75
N THR A 234 20.33 13.20 -14.56
CA THR A 234 20.33 12.26 -13.42
C THR A 234 21.29 12.67 -12.30
N GLY A 235 22.40 13.32 -12.65
CA GLY A 235 23.36 13.93 -11.72
C GLY A 235 24.73 13.26 -11.77
N ARG A 236 25.79 14.09 -11.67
CA ARG A 236 27.19 13.67 -11.89
C ARG A 236 27.55 12.38 -11.14
N GLY A 237 27.88 11.33 -11.89
CA GLY A 237 28.51 10.11 -11.35
C GLY A 237 27.62 8.89 -11.24
N PHE A 238 26.39 8.91 -11.78
CA PHE A 238 25.56 7.69 -11.81
C PHE A 238 26.16 6.64 -12.77
N SER A 239 26.67 5.54 -12.20
CA SER A 239 26.99 4.32 -12.95
C SER A 239 26.29 3.12 -12.29
N PHE A 240 25.81 2.18 -13.11
CA PHE A 240 25.10 0.98 -12.63
C PHE A 240 26.03 -0.06 -11.97
N ASP A 241 27.35 0.15 -12.02
CA ASP A 241 28.36 -0.78 -11.49
C ASP A 241 28.98 -0.30 -10.15
N ALA A 242 28.51 0.83 -9.60
CA ALA A 242 28.99 1.42 -8.35
C ALA A 242 28.46 0.71 -7.09
N SER A 243 29.00 -0.49 -6.81
CA SER A 243 28.84 -1.13 -5.49
C SER A 243 29.52 -0.27 -4.40
N PRO A 244 28.88 0.02 -3.25
CA PRO A 244 29.45 0.87 -2.19
C PRO A 244 30.50 0.12 -1.35
N HIS A 245 31.66 -0.15 -1.94
CA HIS A 245 32.84 -0.68 -1.26
C HIS A 245 33.99 0.34 -1.34
N GLY A 246 34.27 1.02 -0.23
CA GLY A 246 35.52 1.77 -0.04
C GLY A 246 35.43 3.29 -0.10
N GLU A 247 34.53 3.90 0.68
CA GLU A 247 34.83 5.20 1.30
C GLU A 247 34.85 5.03 2.82
N ASP A 248 35.86 5.57 3.49
CA ASP A 248 36.07 5.41 4.93
C ASP A 248 34.96 6.06 5.74
N TRP A 249 34.25 5.27 6.55
CA TRP A 249 33.25 5.78 7.49
C TRP A 249 33.95 6.65 8.55
N PRO A 250 33.67 7.98 8.62
CA PRO A 250 34.42 8.89 9.50
C PRO A 250 33.97 8.76 10.95
N GLY A 251 34.47 7.72 11.62
CA GLY A 251 34.31 7.48 13.05
C GLY A 251 33.02 6.74 13.43
N ALA A 252 33.19 5.70 14.25
CA ALA A 252 32.16 5.39 15.22
C ALA A 252 32.11 6.56 16.22
N ASP A 253 30.92 7.15 16.45
CA ASP A 253 30.73 8.15 17.52
C ASP A 253 30.74 7.45 18.89
N ALA A 254 31.95 7.09 19.33
CA ALA A 254 32.26 6.60 20.67
C ALA A 254 32.29 7.75 21.70
N GLY A 255 31.31 8.67 21.62
CA GLY A 255 31.19 9.85 22.48
C GLY A 255 29.87 9.93 23.27
N HIS A 256 28.75 9.49 22.69
CA HIS A 256 27.44 9.56 23.37
C HIS A 256 27.14 8.31 24.23
N ARG A 257 26.18 8.44 25.17
CA ARG A 257 25.80 7.39 26.15
C ARG A 257 24.99 6.25 25.52
N GLY A 258 25.55 5.59 24.50
CA GLY A 258 24.91 4.51 23.76
C GLY A 258 24.41 3.37 24.66
N ALA A 259 23.12 3.09 24.62
CA ALA A 259 22.54 1.96 25.33
C ALA A 259 23.00 0.66 24.67
N VAL A 260 23.70 -0.21 25.41
CA VAL A 260 24.17 -1.50 24.91
C VAL A 260 22.98 -2.32 24.40
N LEU A 261 22.98 -2.55 23.10
CA LEU A 261 22.05 -3.44 22.41
C LEU A 261 22.45 -4.88 22.72
N ARG A 262 21.47 -5.65 23.19
CA ARG A 262 21.55 -7.06 23.55
C ARG A 262 20.12 -7.57 23.74
N HIS A 263 19.93 -8.87 23.70
CA HIS A 263 18.66 -9.51 24.07
C HIS A 263 18.32 -9.25 25.54
N ARG A 264 17.04 -9.03 25.86
CA ARG A 264 16.56 -8.64 27.19
C ARG A 264 15.36 -9.49 27.61
N ARG A 265 15.61 -10.41 28.56
CA ARG A 265 14.58 -11.12 29.34
C ARG A 265 13.56 -10.12 29.92
N HIS A 266 12.30 -10.50 30.15
CA HIS A 266 11.19 -9.58 30.44
C HIS A 266 11.45 -8.62 31.63
N ALA A 267 12.11 -9.11 32.69
CA ALA A 267 12.52 -8.30 33.84
C ALA A 267 13.64 -7.28 33.52
N GLU A 268 14.38 -7.48 32.42
CA GLU A 268 15.39 -6.55 31.92
C GLU A 268 14.80 -5.50 30.98
N MET A 269 13.90 -5.93 30.08
CA MET A 269 13.08 -5.06 29.23
C MET A 269 12.30 -4.07 30.10
N THR A 270 11.62 -4.56 31.15
CA THR A 270 10.91 -3.73 32.14
C THR A 270 11.84 -2.72 32.81
N ARG A 271 13.06 -3.13 33.21
CA ARG A 271 14.06 -2.22 33.79
C ARG A 271 14.62 -1.22 32.77
N ALA A 272 14.65 -1.56 31.48
CA ALA A 272 15.09 -0.68 30.40
C ALA A 272 14.06 0.42 30.10
N LEU A 273 12.77 0.05 30.00
CA LEU A 273 11.67 1.00 29.78
C LEU A 273 11.51 1.96 30.97
N ARG A 274 11.58 1.45 32.21
CA ARG A 274 11.56 2.28 33.43
C ARG A 274 12.79 3.19 33.62
N ARG A 275 13.85 3.01 32.82
CA ARG A 275 14.96 3.97 32.72
C ARG A 275 14.71 5.02 31.64
N ALA A 276 14.20 4.61 30.48
CA ALA A 276 13.82 5.54 29.40
C ALA A 276 12.78 6.55 29.88
N GLU A 277 11.70 6.08 30.51
CA GLU A 277 10.68 6.92 31.17
C GLU A 277 11.30 8.00 32.07
N LYS A 278 12.23 7.62 32.96
CA LYS A 278 12.86 8.52 33.93
C LYS A 278 13.89 9.48 33.34
N SER A 279 14.43 9.19 32.16
CA SER A 279 15.41 10.05 31.47
C SER A 279 14.76 11.00 30.47
N CYS A 280 13.54 10.72 30.00
CA CYS A 280 12.86 11.46 28.93
C CYS A 280 12.39 12.89 29.26
N GLY A 281 12.93 13.54 30.31
CA GLY A 281 12.56 14.93 30.67
C GLY A 281 11.09 15.15 31.06
N GLY A 282 10.32 14.09 31.29
CA GLY A 282 8.85 14.14 31.48
C GLY A 282 8.02 13.90 30.21
N ALA A 283 8.64 13.79 29.03
CA ALA A 283 7.98 13.52 27.75
C ALA A 283 7.65 12.03 27.51
N ALA A 284 7.71 11.19 28.55
CA ALA A 284 7.39 9.77 28.47
C ALA A 284 6.62 9.25 29.69
N ARG A 285 5.82 8.19 29.48
CA ARG A 285 4.98 7.54 30.50
C ARG A 285 4.91 6.03 30.24
N LEU A 286 5.23 5.22 31.24
CA LEU A 286 5.11 3.76 31.15
C LEU A 286 3.79 3.29 31.77
N TYR A 287 3.04 2.46 31.05
CA TYR A 287 1.84 1.81 31.56
C TYR A 287 1.73 0.37 31.07
N SER A 288 0.71 -0.36 31.52
CA SER A 288 0.44 -1.76 31.13
C SER A 288 -0.97 -1.82 30.55
N ILE A 289 -1.14 -2.41 29.37
CA ILE A 289 -2.47 -2.59 28.73
C ILE A 289 -3.19 -3.86 29.22
N GLY A 290 -2.50 -4.70 29.97
CA GLY A 290 -2.99 -5.99 30.41
C GLY A 290 -1.85 -6.92 30.78
N LYS A 291 -2.15 -8.22 30.86
CA LYS A 291 -1.15 -9.24 31.20
C LYS A 291 -1.23 -10.41 30.23
N SER A 292 -0.09 -11.07 30.04
CA SER A 292 -0.01 -12.34 29.35
C SER A 292 -0.59 -13.49 30.19
N PHE A 293 -0.69 -14.68 29.59
CA PHE A 293 -1.19 -15.87 30.28
C PHE A 293 -0.38 -16.23 31.53
N GLU A 294 0.95 -16.08 31.52
CA GLU A 294 1.81 -16.24 32.70
C GLU A 294 1.96 -14.94 33.52
N ASN A 295 0.99 -14.03 33.45
CA ASN A 295 0.86 -12.85 34.31
C ASN A 295 1.99 -11.80 34.18
N ARG A 296 2.80 -11.84 33.09
CA ARG A 296 3.79 -10.80 32.73
C ARG A 296 3.06 -9.56 32.19
N ASP A 297 3.60 -8.37 32.43
CA ASP A 297 2.94 -7.10 32.02
C ASP A 297 3.13 -6.78 30.54
N LEU A 298 2.04 -6.41 29.86
CA LEU A 298 2.07 -5.92 28.48
C LEU A 298 2.39 -4.42 28.51
N LEU A 299 3.67 -4.12 28.72
CA LEU A 299 4.16 -2.75 28.95
C LEU A 299 4.23 -1.92 27.67
N VAL A 300 3.57 -0.77 27.70
CA VAL A 300 3.61 0.25 26.66
C VAL A 300 4.31 1.49 27.21
N ILE A 301 5.33 1.98 26.49
CA ILE A 301 5.90 3.30 26.73
C ILE A 301 5.28 4.31 25.75
N GLU A 302 4.63 5.32 26.32
CA GLU A 302 4.07 6.48 25.65
C GLU A 302 5.11 7.60 25.58
N LEU A 303 5.19 8.29 24.46
CA LEU A 303 6.15 9.35 24.14
C LEU A 303 5.42 10.52 23.45
N SER A 304 5.42 11.71 24.07
CA SER A 304 4.79 12.94 23.53
C SER A 304 5.15 14.16 24.39
N GLU A 305 4.80 15.37 23.93
CA GLU A 305 4.92 16.61 24.73
C GLU A 305 4.05 16.60 26.01
N ASN A 306 2.86 16.00 25.98
CA ASN A 306 1.91 15.97 27.12
C ASN A 306 1.42 14.53 27.43
N PRO A 307 2.28 13.63 27.94
CA PRO A 307 1.92 12.23 28.12
C PRO A 307 0.86 12.01 29.20
N GLY A 308 0.02 11.00 29.01
CA GLY A 308 -1.16 10.68 29.80
C GLY A 308 -2.45 11.34 29.30
N LYS A 309 -2.42 12.15 28.24
CA LYS A 309 -3.55 12.91 27.73
C LYS A 309 -3.58 12.96 26.20
N HIS A 310 -4.72 12.61 25.59
CA HIS A 310 -4.95 12.88 24.17
C HIS A 310 -5.11 14.39 23.92
N GLU A 311 -4.47 14.90 22.87
CA GLU A 311 -4.51 16.32 22.50
C GLU A 311 -5.15 16.52 21.13
N LEU A 312 -6.00 17.55 21.04
CA LEU A 312 -6.83 17.80 19.88
C LEU A 312 -5.96 17.92 18.61
N LEU A 313 -6.11 16.97 17.70
CA LEU A 313 -5.47 16.83 16.39
C LEU A 313 -4.00 16.40 16.40
N VAL A 314 -3.45 16.02 17.56
CA VAL A 314 -2.22 15.23 17.67
C VAL A 314 -2.59 13.78 17.32
N PRO A 315 -2.14 13.22 16.17
CA PRO A 315 -2.41 11.83 15.83
C PRO A 315 -1.72 10.87 16.80
N GLU A 316 -2.43 9.80 17.10
CA GLU A 316 -1.92 8.65 17.86
C GLU A 316 -1.26 7.65 16.90
N VAL A 317 -0.03 7.23 17.20
CA VAL A 317 0.70 6.17 16.48
C VAL A 317 1.02 5.04 17.45
N ARG A 318 0.92 3.78 17.02
CA ARG A 318 1.43 2.63 17.81
C ARG A 318 2.39 1.73 17.05
N LEU A 319 3.45 1.31 17.74
CA LEU A 319 4.38 0.27 17.27
C LEU A 319 4.30 -0.94 18.21
N VAL A 320 4.15 -2.14 17.64
CA VAL A 320 3.97 -3.40 18.38
C VAL A 320 5.02 -4.40 17.95
N GLY A 321 5.89 -4.83 18.85
CA GLY A 321 6.89 -5.86 18.60
C GLY A 321 6.49 -7.23 19.13
N ASN A 322 7.07 -8.28 18.55
CA ASN A 322 7.24 -9.58 19.22
C ASN A 322 5.88 -10.17 19.67
N ILE A 323 4.89 -10.11 18.76
CA ILE A 323 3.60 -10.83 18.82
C ILE A 323 3.80 -12.33 18.61
N HIS A 324 4.82 -12.72 17.85
CA HIS A 324 5.43 -14.03 17.97
C HIS A 324 6.68 -13.92 18.85
N GLY A 325 6.77 -14.75 19.90
CA GLY A 325 7.80 -14.58 20.92
C GLY A 325 9.22 -14.85 20.43
N ASN A 326 9.38 -15.72 19.42
CA ASN A 326 10.66 -16.00 18.78
C ASN A 326 11.05 -15.04 17.63
N GLU A 327 10.21 -14.06 17.32
CA GLU A 327 10.51 -13.01 16.34
C GLU A 327 10.94 -11.76 17.15
N VAL A 328 12.26 -11.72 17.43
CA VAL A 328 12.85 -10.93 18.53
C VAL A 328 13.36 -9.57 18.10
N LEU A 329 13.82 -9.40 16.85
CA LEU A 329 14.47 -8.15 16.42
C LEU A 329 13.59 -6.92 16.69
N GLY A 330 12.29 -7.00 16.38
CA GLY A 330 11.32 -5.93 16.67
C GLY A 330 11.20 -5.54 18.16
N ARG A 331 11.45 -6.47 19.10
CA ARG A 331 11.43 -6.18 20.55
C ARG A 331 12.57 -5.24 20.94
N GLU A 332 13.78 -5.61 20.58
CA GLU A 332 14.97 -4.86 21.01
C GLU A 332 15.11 -3.54 20.24
N LEU A 333 14.68 -3.49 18.97
CA LEU A 333 14.57 -2.25 18.20
C LEU A 333 13.57 -1.26 18.81
N LEU A 334 12.44 -1.72 19.36
CA LEU A 334 11.45 -0.83 19.99
C LEU A 334 11.90 -0.33 21.37
N VAL A 335 12.63 -1.14 22.14
CA VAL A 335 13.33 -0.65 23.34
C VAL A 335 14.40 0.38 22.97
N ALA A 336 15.14 0.14 21.88
CA ALA A 336 16.16 1.05 21.36
C ALA A 336 15.56 2.37 20.87
N LEU A 337 14.45 2.33 20.14
CA LEU A 337 13.74 3.51 19.63
C LEU A 337 13.26 4.41 20.78
N ALA A 338 12.66 3.83 21.82
CA ALA A 338 12.24 4.60 23.00
C ALA A 338 13.44 5.26 23.72
N GLN A 339 14.55 4.55 23.85
CA GLN A 339 15.79 5.09 24.44
C GLN A 339 16.43 6.17 23.57
N HIS A 340 16.43 5.98 22.25
CA HIS A 340 16.96 6.93 21.27
C HIS A 340 16.15 8.23 21.27
N LEU A 341 14.82 8.15 21.22
CA LEU A 341 13.96 9.34 21.26
C LEU A 341 14.17 10.15 22.54
N CYS A 342 14.28 9.50 23.70
CA CYS A 342 14.59 10.21 24.96
C CYS A 342 15.98 10.85 24.96
N ALA A 343 17.02 10.12 24.53
CA ALA A 343 18.39 10.64 24.46
C ALA A 343 18.51 11.81 23.48
N ARG A 344 17.91 11.70 22.28
CA ARG A 344 17.91 12.80 21.29
C ARG A 344 17.13 14.02 21.75
N LEU A 345 16.06 13.83 22.54
CA LEU A 345 15.34 14.95 23.16
C LEU A 345 16.22 15.67 24.22
N GLU A 346 17.01 14.92 25.00
CA GLU A 346 18.01 15.45 25.96
C GLU A 346 19.17 16.15 25.24
N ASP A 347 19.70 15.56 24.15
CA ASP A 347 20.73 16.15 23.27
C ASP A 347 20.24 17.44 22.55
N GLY A 348 18.93 17.66 22.52
CA GLY A 348 18.31 18.86 21.96
C GLY A 348 17.84 18.75 20.50
N ASP A 349 17.73 17.55 19.94
CA ASP A 349 17.41 17.26 18.54
C ASP A 349 16.06 17.83 18.06
N GLU A 350 16.10 18.69 17.04
CA GLU A 350 14.93 19.37 16.47
C GLU A 350 13.96 18.44 15.71
N ARG A 351 14.44 17.33 15.12
CA ARG A 351 13.56 16.36 14.46
C ARG A 351 12.75 15.61 15.51
N VAL A 352 13.43 15.11 16.54
CA VAL A 352 12.80 14.35 17.63
C VAL A 352 11.88 15.23 18.47
N ARG A 353 12.29 16.48 18.78
CA ARG A 353 11.40 17.48 19.41
C ARG A 353 10.14 17.68 18.58
N ARG A 354 10.26 18.01 17.29
CA ARG A 354 9.10 18.19 16.40
C ARG A 354 8.20 16.96 16.35
N LEU A 355 8.78 15.76 16.33
CA LEU A 355 8.04 14.50 16.32
C LEU A 355 7.18 14.35 17.59
N LEU A 356 7.74 14.55 18.78
CA LEU A 356 7.02 14.39 20.06
C LEU A 356 6.05 15.54 20.38
N ASN A 357 6.32 16.75 19.88
CA ASN A 357 5.41 17.90 19.92
C ASN A 357 4.24 17.81 18.91
N THR A 358 4.28 16.89 17.94
CA THR A 358 3.24 16.78 16.91
C THR A 358 2.58 15.41 16.81
N THR A 359 3.16 14.36 17.38
CA THR A 359 2.66 12.98 17.39
C THR A 359 2.67 12.44 18.81
N ARG A 360 1.64 11.67 19.18
CA ARG A 360 1.63 10.88 20.41
C ARG A 360 1.93 9.42 20.05
N LEU A 361 3.12 8.96 20.44
CA LEU A 361 3.68 7.68 20.03
C LEU A 361 3.61 6.68 21.18
N HIS A 362 2.99 5.53 20.93
CA HIS A 362 2.91 4.42 21.87
C HIS A 362 3.72 3.22 21.37
N ILE A 363 4.63 2.70 22.21
CA ILE A 363 5.50 1.59 21.85
C ILE A 363 5.24 0.41 22.80
N LEU A 364 4.79 -0.72 22.26
CA LEU A 364 4.65 -2.02 22.92
C LEU A 364 5.76 -2.96 22.42
N PRO A 365 6.91 -3.11 23.09
CA PRO A 365 8.02 -3.90 22.55
C PRO A 365 7.76 -5.41 22.49
N SER A 366 6.82 -5.91 23.29
CA SER A 366 6.54 -7.35 23.39
C SER A 366 5.06 -7.60 23.69
N MET A 367 4.30 -7.97 22.67
CA MET A 367 2.93 -8.45 22.83
C MET A 367 2.87 -9.91 23.35
N ASN A 368 3.87 -10.74 23.06
CA ASN A 368 3.98 -12.12 23.53
C ASN A 368 5.24 -12.33 24.42
N PRO A 369 5.27 -11.76 25.64
CA PRO A 369 6.43 -11.90 26.52
C PRO A 369 6.65 -13.33 26.99
N ASP A 370 5.61 -14.18 27.02
CA ASP A 370 5.70 -15.57 27.45
C ASP A 370 6.40 -16.44 26.41
N GLY A 371 5.98 -16.32 25.14
CA GLY A 371 6.65 -16.96 24.02
C GLY A 371 8.11 -16.52 23.88
N TYR A 372 8.42 -15.26 24.20
CA TYR A 372 9.82 -14.79 24.19
C TYR A 372 10.69 -15.54 25.21
N GLU A 373 10.21 -15.77 26.44
CA GLU A 373 11.03 -16.48 27.43
C GLU A 373 11.31 -17.92 26.97
N LEU A 374 10.29 -18.62 26.43
CA LEU A 374 10.46 -19.95 25.81
C LEU A 374 11.43 -19.95 24.61
N ALA A 375 11.42 -18.87 23.81
CA ALA A 375 12.33 -18.72 22.68
C ALA A 375 13.78 -18.54 23.16
N ALA A 376 14.01 -17.66 24.15
CA ALA A 376 15.32 -17.41 24.72
C ALA A 376 15.88 -18.64 25.46
N ASP A 377 15.04 -19.37 26.19
CA ASP A 377 15.41 -20.67 26.78
C ASP A 377 15.86 -21.66 25.69
N SER A 378 15.15 -21.72 24.55
CA SER A 378 15.51 -22.62 23.45
C SER A 378 16.83 -22.26 22.75
N ILE A 379 17.28 -21.01 22.82
CA ILE A 379 18.61 -20.57 22.35
C ILE A 379 19.70 -20.88 23.38
N GLU A 380 19.45 -20.61 24.67
CA GLU A 380 20.40 -20.89 25.76
C GLU A 380 20.65 -22.40 25.95
N GLU A 381 19.70 -23.26 25.54
CA GLU A 381 19.82 -24.72 25.51
C GLU A 381 20.35 -25.32 24.17
N ASP A 382 20.75 -24.50 23.18
CA ASP A 382 21.22 -24.94 21.85
C ASP A 382 20.24 -25.90 21.13
N ARG A 383 18.93 -25.61 21.20
CA ARG A 383 17.90 -26.45 20.57
C ARG A 383 17.83 -26.19 19.06
N GLN A 384 17.88 -27.26 18.26
CA GLN A 384 17.77 -27.23 16.78
C GLN A 384 16.53 -26.51 16.20
N ALA A 385 15.50 -26.21 17.00
CA ALA A 385 14.33 -25.47 16.57
C ALA A 385 13.88 -24.47 17.65
N ILE A 386 13.86 -23.18 17.29
CA ILE A 386 13.53 -22.08 18.19
C ILE A 386 12.03 -22.10 18.49
N GLN A 387 11.68 -22.43 19.74
CA GLN A 387 10.29 -22.51 20.21
C GLN A 387 9.74 -21.10 20.55
N GLY A 388 8.50 -20.99 21.05
CA GLY A 388 8.00 -19.71 21.56
C GLY A 388 7.34 -18.77 20.54
N ARG A 389 7.04 -19.21 19.30
CA ARG A 389 6.21 -18.43 18.36
C ARG A 389 4.85 -18.07 18.97
N ASN A 390 4.12 -19.06 19.44
CA ASN A 390 2.76 -18.91 19.98
C ASN A 390 2.80 -18.38 21.42
N ASN A 391 1.65 -17.95 21.97
CA ASN A 391 1.56 -17.66 23.40
C ASN A 391 1.61 -18.96 24.24
N MET A 392 1.68 -18.85 25.57
CA MET A 392 1.76 -20.00 26.48
C MET A 392 0.56 -20.96 26.37
N GLN A 393 -0.59 -20.51 25.87
CA GLN A 393 -1.76 -21.35 25.60
C GLN A 393 -1.70 -22.07 24.24
N ASN A 394 -0.55 -22.03 23.57
CA ASN A 394 -0.28 -22.47 22.20
C ASN A 394 -1.23 -21.85 21.16
N ILE A 395 -1.50 -20.55 21.28
CA ILE A 395 -2.28 -19.75 20.31
C ILE A 395 -1.31 -18.89 19.48
N ASP A 396 -1.42 -18.95 18.14
CA ASP A 396 -0.82 -17.95 17.26
C ASP A 396 -1.65 -16.65 17.37
N LEU A 397 -1.07 -15.62 18.01
CA LEU A 397 -1.78 -14.38 18.29
C LEU A 397 -2.16 -13.63 17.01
N ASN A 398 -1.36 -13.74 15.94
CA ASN A 398 -1.67 -13.17 14.62
C ASN A 398 -2.62 -14.07 13.79
N ARG A 399 -3.31 -15.01 14.44
CA ARG A 399 -4.50 -15.74 13.95
C ARG A 399 -5.69 -15.63 14.89
N ASN A 400 -5.59 -14.84 15.97
CA ASN A 400 -6.55 -14.82 17.06
C ASN A 400 -7.50 -13.61 17.06
N PHE A 401 -7.29 -12.60 16.19
CA PHE A 401 -8.17 -11.44 16.09
C PHE A 401 -9.49 -11.76 15.36
N PRO A 402 -10.54 -10.93 15.50
CA PRO A 402 -11.80 -11.10 14.78
C PRO A 402 -11.64 -11.03 13.25
N ASP A 403 -12.12 -12.06 12.52
CA ASP A 403 -12.21 -12.05 11.06
C ASP A 403 -13.34 -11.12 10.57
N LEU A 404 -13.02 -9.82 10.49
CA LEU A 404 -13.87 -8.81 9.86
C LEU A 404 -13.76 -8.86 8.32
N THR A 405 -12.63 -9.30 7.78
CA THR A 405 -12.30 -9.25 6.35
C THR A 405 -13.21 -10.13 5.51
N SER A 406 -13.55 -11.35 5.96
CA SER A 406 -14.57 -12.20 5.33
C SER A 406 -15.92 -11.50 5.15
N GLY A 407 -16.30 -10.60 6.07
CA GLY A 407 -17.54 -9.83 5.99
C GLY A 407 -17.52 -8.71 4.94
N VAL A 408 -16.33 -8.18 4.64
CA VAL A 408 -16.11 -7.10 3.66
C VAL A 408 -15.90 -7.66 2.26
N LEU A 409 -15.03 -8.67 2.09
CA LEU A 409 -14.73 -9.28 0.78
C LEU A 409 -15.95 -9.97 0.16
N ARG A 410 -16.89 -10.47 0.97
CA ARG A 410 -18.19 -10.98 0.49
C ARG A 410 -19.16 -9.89 0.01
N ARG A 411 -18.85 -8.60 0.19
CA ARG A 411 -19.71 -7.45 -0.15
C ARG A 411 -18.88 -6.24 -0.64
N PRO A 412 -18.00 -6.39 -1.66
CA PRO A 412 -16.97 -5.40 -1.97
C PRO A 412 -17.51 -4.02 -2.41
N LYS A 413 -18.72 -3.97 -3.00
CA LYS A 413 -19.39 -2.72 -3.38
C LYS A 413 -20.08 -1.99 -2.21
N ARG A 414 -20.03 -2.51 -0.98
CA ARG A 414 -20.66 -1.91 0.21
C ARG A 414 -19.72 -0.87 0.84
N ARG A 415 -20.17 0.38 0.96
CA ARG A 415 -19.49 1.40 1.78
C ARG A 415 -19.43 0.95 3.25
N THR A 416 -18.23 0.99 3.85
CA THR A 416 -17.99 0.60 5.24
C THR A 416 -17.54 1.80 6.09
N GLN A 417 -17.74 1.66 7.40
CA GLN A 417 -17.20 2.52 8.47
C GLN A 417 -16.55 1.56 9.51
N PRO A 418 -15.85 2.05 10.54
CA PRO A 418 -15.43 1.27 11.71
C PRO A 418 -16.44 0.18 12.11
N LEU A 419 -15.97 -1.08 12.15
CA LEU A 419 -16.79 -2.27 12.36
C LEU A 419 -16.66 -2.76 13.82
N PRO A 420 -17.76 -2.99 14.55
CA PRO A 420 -17.69 -3.51 15.91
C PRO A 420 -17.17 -4.96 15.92
N VAL A 421 -16.54 -5.36 17.02
CA VAL A 421 -16.27 -6.78 17.30
C VAL A 421 -17.61 -7.53 17.40
N PRO A 422 -17.83 -8.65 16.68
CA PRO A 422 -19.07 -9.42 16.81
C PRO A 422 -19.14 -10.10 18.18
N ASP A 423 -20.26 -10.00 18.90
CA ASP A 423 -20.43 -10.56 20.26
C ASP A 423 -19.93 -12.02 20.39
N GLN A 424 -20.31 -12.85 19.40
CA GLN A 424 -19.94 -14.28 19.27
C GLN A 424 -18.43 -14.58 19.17
N TYR A 425 -17.58 -13.56 18.99
CA TYR A 425 -16.12 -13.72 19.04
C TYR A 425 -15.64 -14.01 20.46
N TRP A 426 -16.27 -13.37 21.45
CA TRP A 426 -15.92 -13.51 22.87
C TRP A 426 -16.33 -14.86 23.48
N ASP A 427 -17.23 -15.59 22.81
CA ASP A 427 -17.56 -16.99 23.13
C ASP A 427 -16.42 -17.96 22.72
N GLY A 428 -15.42 -17.50 21.96
CA GLY A 428 -14.29 -18.28 21.46
C GLY A 428 -13.05 -18.28 22.37
N LYS A 429 -12.02 -19.04 21.99
CA LYS A 429 -10.72 -19.06 22.69
C LYS A 429 -9.88 -17.81 22.34
N VAL A 430 -10.25 -16.67 22.91
CA VAL A 430 -9.46 -15.43 22.82
C VAL A 430 -8.31 -15.48 23.83
N ALA A 431 -7.10 -15.12 23.39
CA ALA A 431 -5.92 -15.04 24.24
C ALA A 431 -5.95 -13.74 25.07
N PRO A 432 -5.41 -13.73 26.31
CA PRO A 432 -5.39 -12.52 27.14
C PRO A 432 -4.57 -11.39 26.49
N GLU A 433 -3.51 -11.73 25.73
CA GLU A 433 -2.72 -10.76 24.96
C GLU A 433 -3.55 -10.10 23.85
N THR A 434 -4.34 -10.89 23.11
CA THR A 434 -5.26 -10.40 22.07
C THR A 434 -6.34 -9.51 22.68
N ARG A 435 -6.93 -9.91 23.83
CA ARG A 435 -7.96 -9.11 24.51
C ARG A 435 -7.42 -7.75 24.92
N ALA A 436 -6.27 -7.71 25.59
CA ALA A 436 -5.63 -6.48 26.03
C ALA A 436 -5.32 -5.53 24.86
N VAL A 437 -4.88 -6.07 23.71
CA VAL A 437 -4.62 -5.25 22.52
C VAL A 437 -5.91 -4.77 21.85
N ILE A 438 -7.01 -5.54 21.84
CA ILE A 438 -8.31 -5.05 21.36
C ILE A 438 -8.84 -3.92 22.25
N ASP A 439 -8.83 -4.10 23.58
CA ASP A 439 -9.26 -3.06 24.54
C ASP A 439 -8.43 -1.77 24.36
N TRP A 440 -7.11 -1.90 24.15
CA TRP A 440 -6.22 -0.79 23.88
C TRP A 440 -6.45 -0.12 22.51
N MET A 441 -6.87 -0.87 21.48
CA MET A 441 -7.30 -0.29 20.20
C MET A 441 -8.63 0.47 20.29
N GLU A 442 -9.48 0.17 21.28
CA GLU A 442 -10.71 0.93 21.57
C GLU A 442 -10.45 2.16 22.47
N GLU A 443 -9.38 2.15 23.29
CA GLU A 443 -9.02 3.26 24.20
C GLU A 443 -8.52 4.53 23.46
N PHE A 444 -7.71 4.38 22.40
CA PHE A 444 -7.06 5.52 21.72
C PHE A 444 -7.39 5.60 20.22
N PRO A 445 -7.56 6.83 19.66
CA PRO A 445 -7.85 7.04 18.25
C PRO A 445 -6.60 6.86 17.34
N PHE A 446 -6.04 5.66 17.31
CA PHE A 446 -4.88 5.32 16.48
C PHE A 446 -5.12 5.60 15.00
N VAL A 447 -4.13 6.24 14.36
CA VAL A 447 -4.19 6.68 12.95
C VAL A 447 -3.30 5.81 12.07
N LEU A 448 -2.10 5.50 12.56
CA LEU A 448 -1.08 4.68 11.90
C LEU A 448 -0.50 3.68 12.90
N ALA A 449 -0.21 2.46 12.44
CA ALA A 449 0.42 1.43 13.26
C ALA A 449 1.42 0.57 12.47
N GLY A 450 2.44 0.08 13.17
CA GLY A 450 3.36 -0.94 12.65
C GLY A 450 3.46 -2.10 13.62
N ASN A 451 3.26 -3.33 13.15
CA ASN A 451 3.64 -4.53 13.88
C ASN A 451 4.94 -5.10 13.31
N LEU A 452 5.86 -5.49 14.20
CA LEU A 452 7.24 -5.83 13.86
C LEU A 452 7.48 -7.33 14.06
N HIS A 453 7.89 -7.98 12.98
CA HIS A 453 8.07 -9.42 12.82
C HIS A 453 9.49 -9.76 12.32
N GLY A 454 9.75 -11.03 12.08
CA GLY A 454 10.98 -11.52 11.45
C GLY A 454 10.75 -12.90 10.84
N GLY A 455 11.63 -13.30 9.93
CA GLY A 455 11.51 -14.49 9.09
C GLY A 455 11.68 -14.18 7.59
N GLU A 456 11.42 -12.93 7.21
CA GLU A 456 11.61 -12.36 5.87
C GLU A 456 12.05 -10.90 6.04
N LEU A 457 12.49 -10.22 4.96
CA LEU A 457 12.85 -8.80 4.95
C LEU A 457 11.99 -8.02 3.94
N LEU A 458 10.78 -7.62 4.35
CA LEU A 458 9.82 -6.85 3.54
C LEU A 458 8.76 -6.12 4.38
N VAL A 459 7.96 -5.26 3.75
CA VAL A 459 6.75 -4.68 4.35
C VAL A 459 5.48 -5.30 3.74
N ARG A 460 4.73 -6.04 4.56
CA ARG A 460 3.43 -6.61 4.18
C ARG A 460 2.30 -5.63 4.52
N TYR A 461 1.45 -5.34 3.54
CA TYR A 461 0.30 -4.44 3.69
C TYR A 461 -1.07 -5.13 3.45
N PRO A 462 -2.14 -4.68 4.14
CA PRO A 462 -3.49 -5.25 4.00
C PRO A 462 -4.07 -5.27 2.58
N TYR A 463 -5.01 -6.18 2.26
CA TYR A 463 -5.53 -7.21 3.17
C TYR A 463 -4.61 -8.43 3.28
N ASP A 464 -4.52 -9.02 4.47
CA ASP A 464 -3.89 -10.31 4.74
C ASP A 464 -4.76 -11.50 4.24
N ALA A 465 -6.07 -11.31 4.05
CA ALA A 465 -7.00 -12.35 3.59
C ALA A 465 -7.42 -12.16 2.12
N SER A 466 -7.44 -13.25 1.34
CA SER A 466 -8.15 -13.30 0.04
C SER A 466 -9.58 -13.86 0.21
N LEU A 467 -10.43 -13.65 -0.80
CA LEU A 467 -11.82 -14.15 -0.80
C LEU A 467 -11.88 -15.69 -0.78
N MET A 468 -11.06 -16.34 -1.62
CA MET A 468 -11.00 -17.80 -1.74
C MET A 468 -10.13 -18.45 -0.65
N GLY A 469 -9.19 -17.71 -0.04
CA GLY A 469 -8.19 -18.23 0.89
C GLY A 469 -6.85 -18.57 0.24
N GLU A 470 -6.78 -18.54 -1.09
CA GLU A 470 -5.58 -18.79 -1.91
C GLU A 470 -4.73 -17.52 -2.09
N LYS A 471 -3.52 -17.65 -2.64
CA LYS A 471 -2.59 -16.54 -2.91
C LYS A 471 -3.11 -15.63 -4.02
N PHE A 472 -3.73 -14.51 -3.66
CA PHE A 472 -4.28 -13.52 -4.60
C PHE A 472 -4.28 -12.13 -4.01
N TYR A 473 -3.96 -11.13 -4.83
CA TYR A 473 -3.99 -9.71 -4.47
C TYR A 473 -5.37 -9.29 -3.91
N SER A 474 -5.38 -8.80 -2.67
CA SER A 474 -6.59 -8.41 -1.95
C SER A 474 -6.52 -6.93 -1.57
N ALA A 475 -6.95 -6.08 -2.52
CA ALA A 475 -6.86 -4.63 -2.42
C ALA A 475 -7.80 -4.06 -1.35
N THR A 476 -7.30 -3.15 -0.52
CA THR A 476 -8.16 -2.29 0.30
C THR A 476 -8.67 -1.08 -0.51
N PRO A 477 -9.75 -0.40 -0.09
CA PRO A 477 -10.11 0.90 -0.66
C PRO A 477 -9.04 2.00 -0.50
N GLU A 478 -8.03 1.76 0.36
CA GLU A 478 -6.90 2.63 0.68
C GLU A 478 -5.56 2.12 0.08
N ASP A 479 -5.59 1.16 -0.86
CA ASP A 479 -4.42 0.46 -1.44
C ASP A 479 -3.23 1.37 -1.75
N GLN A 480 -3.47 2.48 -2.45
CA GLN A 480 -2.44 3.47 -2.81
C GLN A 480 -1.76 4.12 -1.58
N MET A 481 -2.52 4.34 -0.49
CA MET A 481 -1.97 4.85 0.76
C MET A 481 -1.15 3.78 1.48
N PHE A 482 -1.64 2.55 1.54
CA PHE A 482 -0.92 1.43 2.14
C PHE A 482 0.41 1.15 1.42
N ARG A 483 0.42 1.17 0.08
CA ARG A 483 1.64 1.02 -0.73
C ARG A 483 2.61 2.18 -0.54
N LEU A 484 2.12 3.41 -0.39
CA LEU A 484 2.95 4.58 -0.07
C LEU A 484 3.58 4.46 1.32
N LEU A 485 2.82 4.07 2.35
CA LEU A 485 3.33 3.84 3.70
C LEU A 485 4.36 2.70 3.74
N ALA A 486 4.10 1.61 3.01
CA ALA A 486 5.01 0.46 2.91
C ALA A 486 6.35 0.85 2.26
N ARG A 487 6.31 1.59 1.15
CA ARG A 487 7.51 2.17 0.52
C ARG A 487 8.24 3.14 1.44
N THR A 488 7.53 3.97 2.19
CA THR A 488 8.12 4.92 3.14
C THR A 488 9.03 4.24 4.18
N TYR A 489 8.76 2.99 4.54
CA TYR A 489 9.65 2.17 5.38
C TYR A 489 10.71 1.42 4.55
N ALA A 490 10.31 0.70 3.50
CA ALA A 490 11.21 -0.16 2.70
C ALA A 490 12.29 0.61 1.93
N GLU A 491 11.99 1.82 1.42
CA GLU A 491 12.92 2.71 0.72
C GLU A 491 13.87 3.44 1.70
N ALA A 492 13.51 3.51 2.99
CA ALA A 492 14.35 4.06 4.06
C ALA A 492 15.20 3.00 4.79
N HIS A 493 14.97 1.70 4.52
CA HIS A 493 15.76 0.59 5.04
C HIS A 493 16.78 0.11 3.98
N PRO A 494 18.09 0.15 4.25
CA PRO A 494 19.14 0.08 3.22
C PRO A 494 19.19 -1.24 2.44
N LEU A 495 18.61 -2.32 2.97
CA LEU A 495 18.62 -3.65 2.35
C LEU A 495 17.23 -4.16 1.92
N MET A 496 16.14 -3.44 2.20
CA MET A 496 14.78 -3.99 2.03
C MET A 496 14.21 -3.67 0.64
N SER A 497 14.51 -2.49 0.10
CA SER A 497 14.15 -2.08 -1.26
C SER A 497 15.19 -2.45 -2.32
N ASP A 498 16.30 -3.10 -1.94
CA ASP A 498 17.33 -3.57 -2.85
C ASP A 498 16.72 -4.55 -3.89
N LYS A 499 16.99 -4.29 -5.17
CA LYS A 499 16.52 -5.11 -6.30
C LYS A 499 17.60 -6.06 -6.83
N HIS A 500 18.85 -5.92 -6.38
CA HIS A 500 20.01 -6.67 -6.85
C HIS A 500 20.35 -7.87 -5.94
N LYS A 501 19.86 -7.85 -4.69
CA LYS A 501 20.04 -8.91 -3.70
C LYS A 501 18.68 -9.50 -3.31
N ALA A 502 18.58 -10.84 -3.28
CA ALA A 502 17.43 -11.50 -2.68
C ALA A 502 17.39 -11.15 -1.18
N PRO A 503 16.26 -10.67 -0.61
CA PRO A 503 16.23 -10.22 0.78
C PRO A 503 16.60 -11.33 1.77
N CYS A 504 16.14 -12.57 1.51
CA CYS A 504 16.45 -13.76 2.29
C CYS A 504 16.94 -14.95 1.44
N PRO A 505 17.93 -15.74 1.91
CA PRO A 505 18.46 -16.86 1.13
C PRO A 505 17.45 -18.02 1.02
N GLY A 506 17.06 -18.36 -0.22
CA GLY A 506 16.27 -19.56 -0.54
C GLY A 506 14.75 -19.39 -0.58
N GLU A 507 14.22 -18.24 -0.17
CA GLU A 507 12.81 -17.89 -0.32
C GLU A 507 12.53 -17.42 -1.77
N THR A 508 11.50 -17.98 -2.41
CA THR A 508 11.11 -17.65 -3.80
C THR A 508 9.85 -16.77 -3.87
N GLY A 509 9.45 -16.16 -2.75
CA GLY A 509 8.16 -15.49 -2.59
C GLY A 509 8.17 -13.98 -2.29
N ALA A 510 9.32 -13.39 -1.98
CA ALA A 510 9.43 -11.95 -1.71
C ALA A 510 9.48 -11.13 -3.03
N PRO A 511 8.58 -10.15 -3.25
CA PRO A 511 8.61 -9.34 -4.47
C PRO A 511 9.78 -8.35 -4.50
N SER A 512 10.26 -8.06 -5.72
CA SER A 512 11.28 -7.03 -5.96
C SER A 512 10.82 -5.65 -5.48
N GLY A 513 11.60 -5.00 -4.62
CA GLY A 513 11.30 -3.67 -4.08
C GLY A 513 10.66 -3.64 -2.69
N GLY A 514 10.71 -4.75 -1.93
CA GLY A 514 10.57 -4.72 -0.47
C GLY A 514 9.16 -4.54 0.09
N ILE A 515 8.11 -4.64 -0.74
CA ILE A 515 6.71 -4.55 -0.29
C ILE A 515 5.86 -5.67 -0.90
N VAL A 516 4.83 -6.13 -0.19
CA VAL A 516 3.86 -7.13 -0.72
C VAL A 516 2.46 -6.97 -0.13
N ASN A 517 1.43 -7.27 -0.93
CA ASN A 517 0.07 -7.42 -0.39
C ASN A 517 -0.02 -8.73 0.40
N GLY A 518 -0.61 -8.71 1.60
CA GLY A 518 -0.57 -9.89 2.48
C GLY A 518 -1.19 -11.15 1.89
N ALA A 519 -2.37 -11.00 1.32
CA ALA A 519 -3.10 -12.09 0.67
C ALA A 519 -2.43 -12.64 -0.60
N GLU A 520 -1.62 -11.83 -1.28
CA GLU A 520 -0.79 -12.21 -2.42
C GLU A 520 0.41 -13.08 -1.97
N TRP A 521 1.11 -12.68 -0.90
CA TRP A 521 2.23 -13.45 -0.37
C TRP A 521 1.76 -14.76 0.28
N TYR A 522 0.80 -14.71 1.20
CA TYR A 522 0.02 -15.87 1.66
C TYR A 522 -1.27 -15.40 2.35
N SER A 523 -2.43 -15.87 1.89
CA SER A 523 -3.72 -15.49 2.48
C SER A 523 -3.98 -16.18 3.83
N PHE A 524 -4.30 -15.39 4.86
CA PHE A 524 -4.75 -15.88 6.17
C PHE A 524 -5.85 -14.98 6.77
N ARG A 525 -6.46 -15.40 7.89
CA ARG A 525 -7.56 -14.68 8.57
C ARG A 525 -7.29 -14.58 10.06
N GLY A 526 -7.92 -13.60 10.71
CA GLY A 526 -7.71 -13.30 12.13
C GLY A 526 -6.38 -12.61 12.44
N GLY A 527 -5.81 -11.90 11.47
CA GLY A 527 -4.60 -11.09 11.64
C GLY A 527 -4.87 -9.72 12.26
N MET A 528 -3.87 -9.21 12.98
CA MET A 528 -3.92 -7.89 13.60
C MET A 528 -4.03 -6.71 12.61
N PRO A 529 -3.35 -6.71 11.43
CA PRO A 529 -3.40 -5.57 10.50
C PRO A 529 -4.79 -5.33 9.91
N ASP A 530 -5.37 -6.42 9.38
CA ASP A 530 -6.74 -6.47 8.87
C ASP A 530 -7.76 -6.03 9.92
N PHE A 531 -7.61 -6.53 11.16
CA PHE A 531 -8.46 -6.14 12.26
C PHE A 531 -8.35 -4.64 12.57
N SER A 532 -7.15 -4.10 12.77
CA SER A 532 -6.90 -2.67 13.04
C SER A 532 -7.60 -1.78 12.01
N TYR A 533 -7.34 -2.04 10.73
CA TYR A 533 -7.88 -1.22 9.64
C TYR A 533 -9.42 -1.33 9.52
N LEU A 534 -10.00 -2.51 9.74
CA LEU A 534 -11.45 -2.72 9.62
C LEU A 534 -12.25 -2.31 10.87
N HIS A 535 -11.67 -2.50 12.05
CA HIS A 535 -12.28 -2.19 13.34
C HIS A 535 -12.23 -0.68 13.63
N SER A 536 -11.05 -0.10 13.87
CA SER A 536 -10.90 1.32 14.23
C SER A 536 -10.72 2.23 13.01
N GLY A 537 -10.08 1.73 11.95
CA GLY A 537 -9.65 2.56 10.81
C GLY A 537 -8.19 3.02 10.88
N CYS A 538 -7.43 2.59 11.89
CA CYS A 538 -5.99 2.75 11.96
C CYS A 538 -5.32 1.93 10.84
N LEU A 539 -4.56 2.58 9.95
CA LEU A 539 -3.80 1.86 8.92
C LEU A 539 -2.62 1.15 9.59
N GLU A 540 -2.61 -0.18 9.55
CA GLU A 540 -1.54 -0.99 10.13
C GLU A 540 -0.73 -1.72 9.04
N LEU A 541 0.59 -1.71 9.17
CA LEU A 541 1.52 -2.50 8.35
C LEU A 541 2.22 -3.56 9.18
N THR A 542 2.53 -4.70 8.55
CA THR A 542 3.53 -5.63 9.10
C THR A 542 4.90 -5.33 8.51
N LEU A 543 5.87 -5.15 9.39
CA LEU A 543 7.27 -4.93 9.06
C LEU A 543 8.02 -6.24 9.36
N GLU A 544 8.36 -7.02 8.34
CA GLU A 544 9.22 -8.21 8.46
C GLU A 544 10.67 -7.74 8.38
N LEU A 545 11.42 -7.83 9.49
CA LEU A 545 12.65 -7.05 9.69
C LEU A 545 13.96 -7.79 9.37
N GLY A 546 13.90 -9.00 8.85
CA GLY A 546 15.07 -9.84 8.61
C GLY A 546 14.78 -11.33 8.73
N CYS A 547 15.51 -12.13 7.97
CA CYS A 547 15.33 -13.59 7.83
C CYS A 547 15.49 -14.33 9.16
N VAL A 548 16.47 -13.92 9.96
CA VAL A 548 16.81 -14.58 11.23
C VAL A 548 15.86 -14.06 12.32
N LYS A 549 14.84 -14.86 12.65
CA LYS A 549 13.81 -14.50 13.65
C LYS A 549 14.40 -14.09 15.00
N PHE A 550 15.49 -14.75 15.41
CA PHE A 550 16.24 -14.49 16.65
C PHE A 550 17.73 -14.31 16.28
N PRO A 551 18.17 -13.10 15.89
CA PRO A 551 19.55 -12.85 15.45
C PRO A 551 20.55 -12.88 16.63
N SER A 552 21.86 -12.85 16.36
CA SER A 552 22.87 -12.75 17.41
C SER A 552 22.72 -11.44 18.20
N GLY A 553 23.15 -11.45 19.46
CA GLY A 553 23.29 -10.21 20.23
C GLY A 553 24.29 -9.23 19.58
N GLU A 554 25.21 -9.75 18.78
CA GLU A 554 26.24 -8.99 18.05
C GLU A 554 25.70 -8.33 16.77
N ASP A 555 24.60 -8.83 16.20
CA ASP A 555 23.95 -8.27 14.99
C ASP A 555 23.07 -7.05 15.33
N LEU A 556 22.51 -7.00 16.55
CA LEU A 556 21.55 -5.98 16.96
C LEU A 556 22.00 -4.51 16.74
N PRO A 557 23.27 -4.11 16.92
CA PRO A 557 23.74 -2.77 16.58
C PRO A 557 23.67 -2.45 15.08
N ILE A 558 23.91 -3.45 14.22
CA ILE A 558 23.85 -3.33 12.75
C ILE A 558 22.38 -3.20 12.34
N GLU A 559 21.51 -4.08 12.83
CA GLU A 559 20.08 -4.01 12.49
C GLU A 559 19.39 -2.76 13.07
N TRP A 560 19.86 -2.24 14.21
CA TRP A 560 19.45 -0.91 14.68
C TRP A 560 19.87 0.20 13.72
N ALA A 561 21.10 0.16 13.18
CA ALA A 561 21.55 1.13 12.19
C ALA A 561 20.70 1.06 10.90
N HIS A 562 20.35 -0.14 10.43
CA HIS A 562 19.45 -0.33 9.28
C HIS A 562 18.02 0.19 9.52
N ASN A 563 17.44 -0.10 10.68
CA ASN A 563 16.01 0.13 10.94
C ASN A 563 15.68 1.50 11.55
N ARG A 564 16.65 2.21 12.16
CA ARG A 564 16.41 3.49 12.85
C ARG A 564 15.71 4.54 11.97
N GLU A 565 16.23 4.75 10.76
CA GLU A 565 15.72 5.81 9.87
C GLU A 565 14.34 5.45 9.28
N ALA A 566 14.14 4.17 8.92
CA ALA A 566 12.85 3.65 8.49
C ALA A 566 11.78 3.77 9.58
N LEU A 567 12.11 3.46 10.84
CA LEU A 567 11.20 3.62 11.97
C LEU A 567 10.80 5.09 12.22
N LEU A 568 11.75 6.02 12.18
CA LEU A 568 11.47 7.45 12.34
C LEU A 568 10.59 7.98 11.20
N THR A 569 10.99 7.73 9.95
CA THR A 569 10.27 8.18 8.75
C THR A 569 8.86 7.60 8.66
N PHE A 570 8.66 6.35 9.12
CA PHE A 570 7.34 5.74 9.19
C PHE A 570 6.44 6.36 10.27
N VAL A 571 6.95 6.68 11.46
CA VAL A 571 6.14 7.41 12.46
C VAL A 571 5.80 8.82 11.97
N GLU A 572 6.73 9.50 11.29
CA GLU A 572 6.49 10.80 10.65
C GLU A 572 5.42 10.75 9.56
N ALA A 573 5.25 9.60 8.87
CA ALA A 573 4.26 9.41 7.83
C ALA A 573 2.78 9.54 8.29
N VAL A 574 2.53 9.52 9.61
CA VAL A 574 1.19 9.83 10.16
C VAL A 574 0.73 11.26 9.82
N HIS A 575 1.67 12.16 9.49
CA HIS A 575 1.38 13.54 9.09
C HIS A 575 1.07 13.71 7.59
N GLN A 576 0.87 12.62 6.85
CA GLN A 576 0.31 12.67 5.50
C GLN A 576 -1.21 12.93 5.54
N GLY A 577 -1.86 13.02 4.38
CA GLY A 577 -3.31 13.18 4.27
C GLY A 577 -3.89 14.48 4.84
N ILE A 578 -5.06 14.38 5.48
CA ILE A 578 -5.79 15.51 6.08
C ILE A 578 -6.17 15.25 7.55
N LYS A 579 -6.28 16.31 8.35
CA LYS A 579 -6.89 16.29 9.69
C LYS A 579 -7.75 17.53 9.95
N GLY A 580 -8.78 17.40 10.78
CA GLY A 580 -9.74 18.47 11.02
C GLY A 580 -10.78 18.15 12.07
N VAL A 581 -11.67 19.10 12.34
CA VAL A 581 -12.79 19.00 13.29
C VAL A 581 -14.10 19.30 12.55
N VAL A 582 -15.08 18.43 12.74
CA VAL A 582 -16.47 18.63 12.36
C VAL A 582 -17.19 19.30 13.53
N ARG A 583 -17.76 20.48 13.29
CA ARG A 583 -18.42 21.32 14.30
C ARG A 583 -19.84 21.69 13.91
N ASP A 584 -20.67 22.02 14.90
CA ASP A 584 -22.02 22.54 14.72
C ASP A 584 -22.04 24.06 14.44
N GLU A 585 -23.23 24.65 14.41
CA GLU A 585 -23.41 26.09 14.19
C GLU A 585 -22.83 26.96 15.32
N ARG A 586 -22.78 26.42 16.54
CA ARG A 586 -22.29 27.06 17.76
C ARG A 586 -20.78 26.87 17.98
N GLY A 587 -20.15 25.99 17.19
CA GLY A 587 -18.71 25.70 17.25
C GLY A 587 -18.33 24.49 18.11
N ALA A 588 -19.32 23.77 18.65
CA ALA A 588 -19.12 22.52 19.40
C ALA A 588 -18.81 21.35 18.46
N GLY A 589 -18.01 20.39 18.92
CA GLY A 589 -17.64 19.20 18.16
C GLY A 589 -18.82 18.26 17.88
N ILE A 590 -18.86 17.67 16.68
CA ILE A 590 -19.85 16.66 16.31
C ILE A 590 -19.18 15.29 16.24
N GLY A 591 -19.19 14.56 17.36
CA GLY A 591 -18.74 13.17 17.41
C GLY A 591 -19.61 12.23 16.57
N GLY A 592 -18.99 11.20 15.99
CA GLY A 592 -19.65 10.20 15.16
C GLY A 592 -20.10 10.70 13.77
N ALA A 593 -19.57 11.82 13.29
CA ALA A 593 -19.78 12.29 11.92
C ALA A 593 -18.91 11.46 10.95
N ARG A 594 -19.46 11.11 9.79
CA ARG A 594 -18.74 10.39 8.74
C ARG A 594 -18.02 11.37 7.82
N ILE A 595 -16.74 11.09 7.57
CA ILE A 595 -15.89 11.72 6.56
C ILE A 595 -15.76 10.73 5.38
N SER A 596 -16.47 11.02 4.29
CA SER A 596 -16.44 10.23 3.06
C SER A 596 -15.56 10.90 2.01
N ILE A 597 -14.71 10.13 1.35
CA ILE A 597 -13.97 10.56 0.14
C ILE A 597 -14.71 10.03 -1.09
N LYS A 598 -14.92 10.86 -2.14
CA LYS A 598 -15.51 10.41 -3.40
C LYS A 598 -14.62 9.32 -4.03
N GLY A 599 -15.21 8.21 -4.48
CA GLY A 599 -14.51 7.06 -5.07
C GLY A 599 -14.12 5.99 -4.05
N ASN A 600 -13.55 6.37 -2.91
CA ASN A 600 -13.18 5.43 -1.84
C ASN A 600 -14.44 4.92 -1.08
N LEU A 601 -14.47 3.63 -0.72
CA LEU A 601 -15.61 2.95 -0.06
C LEU A 601 -15.48 2.81 1.46
N ARG A 602 -14.41 3.34 2.07
CA ARG A 602 -14.17 3.42 3.51
C ARG A 602 -14.44 4.85 4.00
N ASP A 603 -15.40 5.01 4.91
CA ASP A 603 -15.64 6.24 5.64
C ASP A 603 -14.85 6.23 6.96
N THR A 604 -14.14 7.33 7.26
CA THR A 604 -13.64 7.59 8.62
C THR A 604 -14.75 8.21 9.47
N VAL A 605 -14.75 7.96 10.78
CA VAL A 605 -15.73 8.51 11.74
C VAL A 605 -15.01 9.43 12.72
N THR A 606 -15.62 10.55 13.11
CA THR A 606 -15.04 11.48 14.08
C THR A 606 -15.10 10.98 15.52
N ALA A 607 -14.05 11.24 16.28
CA ALA A 607 -14.00 11.03 17.74
C ALA A 607 -15.01 11.94 18.47
N PRO A 608 -15.30 11.74 19.78
CA PRO A 608 -16.34 12.50 20.51
C PRO A 608 -16.19 14.04 20.45
N SER A 609 -14.94 14.53 20.40
CA SER A 609 -14.52 15.92 20.17
C SER A 609 -14.90 16.50 18.80
N GLY A 610 -15.38 15.67 17.87
CA GLY A 610 -15.65 16.00 16.48
C GLY A 610 -14.41 15.93 15.56
N GLU A 611 -13.24 15.55 16.05
CA GLU A 611 -12.02 15.50 15.24
C GLU A 611 -11.85 14.22 14.42
N PHE A 612 -11.02 14.29 13.38
CA PHE A 612 -10.62 13.16 12.54
C PHE A 612 -9.22 13.37 11.94
N TRP A 613 -8.60 12.25 11.60
CA TRP A 613 -7.43 12.14 10.72
C TRP A 613 -7.79 11.19 9.56
N ARG A 614 -7.27 11.46 8.38
CA ARG A 614 -7.52 10.66 7.17
C ARG A 614 -6.27 10.68 6.31
N LEU A 615 -5.46 9.63 6.44
CA LEU A 615 -4.29 9.40 5.59
C LEU A 615 -4.74 9.27 4.13
N LEU A 616 -4.11 10.06 3.26
CA LEU A 616 -4.35 10.11 1.82
C LEU A 616 -3.01 10.47 1.14
N PRO A 617 -2.69 9.88 -0.02
CA PRO A 617 -1.51 10.28 -0.79
C PRO A 617 -1.69 11.70 -1.38
N PRO A 618 -0.64 12.29 -1.97
CA PRO A 618 -0.76 13.50 -2.77
C PRO A 618 -1.82 13.37 -3.87
N GLY A 619 -2.67 14.39 -4.07
CA GLY A 619 -3.79 14.28 -5.00
C GLY A 619 -4.89 15.33 -4.82
N SER A 620 -5.98 15.19 -5.58
CA SER A 620 -7.17 16.04 -5.48
C SER A 620 -8.40 15.23 -5.05
N TYR A 621 -8.99 15.62 -3.92
CA TYR A 621 -10.07 14.88 -3.27
C TYR A 621 -11.35 15.70 -3.16
N ILE A 622 -12.49 15.02 -3.22
CA ILE A 622 -13.80 15.56 -2.86
C ILE A 622 -14.21 14.89 -1.54
N VAL A 623 -14.17 15.68 -0.47
CA VAL A 623 -14.36 15.25 0.92
C VAL A 623 -15.73 15.71 1.41
N ARG A 624 -16.53 14.78 1.96
CA ARG A 624 -17.89 15.05 2.43
C ARG A 624 -18.04 14.66 3.90
N ALA A 625 -18.32 15.66 4.76
CA ALA A 625 -18.69 15.44 6.15
C ALA A 625 -20.22 15.33 6.30
N SER A 626 -20.71 14.37 7.10
CA SER A 626 -22.14 14.20 7.36
C SER A 626 -22.47 13.50 8.68
N ARG A 627 -23.56 13.92 9.34
CA ARG A 627 -24.14 13.34 10.56
C ARG A 627 -25.67 13.38 10.44
N ALA A 628 -26.40 12.46 11.06
CA ALA A 628 -27.86 12.54 11.13
C ALA A 628 -28.31 13.80 11.90
N GLY A 629 -29.39 14.44 11.46
CA GLY A 629 -29.86 15.73 12.03
C GLY A 629 -29.08 16.97 11.55
N TYR A 630 -28.13 16.80 10.64
CA TYR A 630 -27.31 17.87 10.07
C TYR A 630 -27.26 17.79 8.54
N ARG A 631 -27.26 18.94 7.86
CA ARG A 631 -27.02 19.00 6.43
C ARG A 631 -25.54 18.74 6.14
N ALA A 632 -25.27 17.77 5.27
CA ALA A 632 -23.91 17.42 4.87
C ALA A 632 -23.20 18.57 4.14
N VAL A 633 -21.88 18.65 4.29
CA VAL A 633 -21.02 19.65 3.64
C VAL A 633 -19.93 18.96 2.83
N VAL A 634 -19.65 19.47 1.64
CA VAL A 634 -18.65 18.95 0.71
C VAL A 634 -17.56 20.01 0.49
N LYS A 635 -16.30 19.59 0.47
CA LYS A 635 -15.14 20.42 0.13
C LYS A 635 -14.28 19.72 -0.92
N ARG A 636 -13.72 20.48 -1.87
CA ARG A 636 -12.59 20.04 -2.70
C ARG A 636 -11.31 20.36 -1.96
N VAL A 637 -10.38 19.40 -1.90
CA VAL A 637 -9.08 19.52 -1.23
C VAL A 637 -7.99 19.09 -2.22
N ARG A 638 -6.85 19.78 -2.24
CA ARG A 638 -5.66 19.40 -3.00
C ARG A 638 -4.50 19.22 -2.02
N LEU A 639 -3.87 18.04 -2.05
CA LEU A 639 -2.68 17.72 -1.27
C LEU A 639 -1.44 17.83 -2.18
N PRO A 640 -0.39 18.58 -1.78
CA PRO A 640 0.87 18.67 -2.51
C PRO A 640 1.69 17.38 -2.41
N ALA A 641 2.70 17.22 -3.27
CA ALA A 641 3.58 16.06 -3.32
C ALA A 641 4.43 15.87 -2.03
N ARG A 642 4.72 16.95 -1.31
CA ARG A 642 5.44 16.92 -0.02
C ARG A 642 4.59 17.64 1.03
N LEU A 643 4.29 16.97 2.14
CA LEU A 643 3.61 17.51 3.31
C LEU A 643 4.55 17.44 4.51
N GLN A 644 4.69 18.53 5.26
CA GLN A 644 5.38 18.54 6.56
C GLN A 644 4.42 18.30 7.73
N THR A 645 3.11 18.51 7.51
CA THR A 645 2.01 18.33 8.47
C THR A 645 0.72 18.03 7.70
N SER A 646 -0.20 17.22 8.23
CA SER A 646 -1.45 16.87 7.54
C SER A 646 -2.28 18.10 7.15
N GLY A 647 -2.89 18.09 5.97
CA GLY A 647 -3.69 19.21 5.47
C GLY A 647 -4.90 19.53 6.36
N ARG A 648 -5.05 20.80 6.76
CA ARG A 648 -6.11 21.24 7.68
C ARG A 648 -7.47 21.36 6.98
N VAL A 649 -8.46 20.53 7.35
CA VAL A 649 -9.79 20.53 6.70
C VAL A 649 -10.93 20.46 7.73
N ASP A 650 -11.29 21.60 8.31
CA ASP A 650 -12.45 21.71 9.22
C ASP A 650 -13.79 21.76 8.48
N PHE A 651 -14.86 21.26 9.11
CA PHE A 651 -16.22 21.29 8.58
C PHE A 651 -17.18 21.91 9.60
N LYS A 652 -18.07 22.79 9.13
CA LYS A 652 -19.18 23.34 9.93
C LYS A 652 -20.50 22.83 9.36
N LEU A 653 -21.18 21.94 10.07
CA LEU A 653 -22.44 21.33 9.61
C LEU A 653 -23.65 22.11 10.17
N PRO A 654 -24.49 22.73 9.32
CA PRO A 654 -25.71 23.37 9.79
C PRO A 654 -26.79 22.34 10.14
N ARG A 655 -27.62 22.62 11.15
CA ARG A 655 -28.67 21.69 11.59
C ARG A 655 -29.74 21.55 10.51
N GLN A 656 -30.33 20.36 10.40
CA GLN A 656 -31.42 20.13 9.46
C GLN A 656 -32.76 20.56 10.08
N PRO A 657 -33.52 21.49 9.48
CA PRO A 657 -34.85 21.86 9.98
C PRO A 657 -35.80 20.66 10.02
N GLY A 658 -36.63 20.58 11.06
CA GLY A 658 -37.66 19.55 11.21
C GLY A 658 -37.25 18.27 11.94
N THR A 659 -35.96 18.01 12.18
CA THR A 659 -35.53 16.86 13.02
C THR A 659 -35.14 17.32 14.43
N THR A 660 -36.04 17.18 15.39
CA THR A 660 -35.68 17.18 16.82
C THR A 660 -34.76 16.00 17.09
N ALA A 661 -33.56 16.27 17.62
CA ALA A 661 -32.66 15.21 18.05
C ALA A 661 -33.18 14.63 19.37
N SER A 662 -33.75 13.42 19.32
CA SER A 662 -34.06 12.66 20.53
C SER A 662 -32.79 12.42 21.35
N PRO A 663 -32.85 12.45 22.69
CA PRO A 663 -31.76 11.96 23.54
C PRO A 663 -31.42 10.51 23.21
N VAL A 664 -30.13 10.16 23.28
CA VAL A 664 -29.68 8.77 23.19
C VAL A 664 -29.71 8.20 24.61
N GLU A 665 -30.81 7.54 24.95
CA GLU A 665 -30.89 6.66 26.13
C GLU A 665 -30.07 5.38 25.88
N PRO A 666 -29.47 4.77 26.92
CA PRO A 666 -28.72 3.53 26.79
C PRO A 666 -29.65 2.32 26.60
N HIS A 667 -29.35 1.46 25.63
CA HIS A 667 -30.13 0.24 25.38
C HIS A 667 -29.64 -0.94 26.24
N ASP A 668 -30.43 -1.29 27.25
CA ASP A 668 -30.39 -2.62 27.89
C ASP A 668 -31.20 -3.66 27.07
N GLY A 669 -30.95 -4.95 27.30
CA GLY A 669 -31.32 -6.05 26.42
C GLY A 669 -32.76 -6.56 26.53
N GLY A 670 -33.36 -6.95 25.39
CA GLY A 670 -34.71 -7.52 25.35
C GLY A 670 -34.97 -8.43 24.15
N ARG A 671 -34.93 -9.75 24.35
CA ARG A 671 -35.26 -10.77 23.31
C ARG A 671 -36.73 -10.70 22.88
N ARG A 672 -37.02 -10.94 21.59
CA ARG A 672 -38.21 -11.71 21.18
C ARG A 672 -38.04 -12.40 19.81
N ARG A 673 -38.70 -13.55 19.66
CA ARG A 673 -38.70 -14.39 18.44
C ARG A 673 -39.86 -14.00 17.52
N GLY A 674 -39.67 -14.20 16.21
CA GLY A 674 -40.75 -14.22 15.22
C GLY A 674 -40.19 -14.54 13.83
N GLY A 675 -40.45 -15.74 13.31
CA GLY A 675 -40.06 -16.14 11.95
C GLY A 675 -41.29 -16.57 11.14
N LEU A 676 -41.18 -16.57 9.81
CA LEU A 676 -42.19 -17.10 8.88
C LEU A 676 -41.54 -17.67 7.60
N SER A 677 -42.33 -18.31 6.74
CA SER A 677 -41.89 -19.46 5.93
C SER A 677 -42.04 -19.32 4.40
N ARG A 678 -41.60 -20.36 3.66
CA ARG A 678 -41.31 -20.39 2.20
C ARG A 678 -42.54 -20.67 1.31
N GLY A 679 -42.52 -20.13 0.09
CA GLY A 679 -43.10 -20.67 -1.15
C GLY A 679 -42.16 -20.35 -2.33
N ARG A 680 -41.78 -21.25 -3.27
CA ARG A 680 -42.54 -22.00 -4.31
C ARG A 680 -43.13 -21.09 -5.41
N SER A 681 -43.05 -21.40 -6.72
CA SER A 681 -42.32 -22.46 -7.47
C SER A 681 -42.53 -22.39 -9.01
N ARG A 682 -41.59 -22.94 -9.82
CA ARG A 682 -41.69 -23.29 -11.28
C ARG A 682 -41.80 -22.09 -12.27
N GLY A 683 -41.39 -22.19 -13.54
CA GLY A 683 -40.60 -23.21 -14.28
C GLY A 683 -40.80 -23.16 -15.82
N GLN A 684 -39.92 -23.81 -16.60
CA GLN A 684 -39.88 -23.92 -18.10
C GLN A 684 -39.40 -22.64 -18.86
N GLY A 685 -38.73 -22.69 -20.03
CA GLY A 685 -38.00 -23.79 -20.71
C GLY A 685 -37.79 -23.60 -22.24
N ARG A 686 -36.64 -24.07 -22.81
CA ARG A 686 -36.27 -24.20 -24.27
C ARG A 686 -35.97 -22.88 -25.05
N SER A 687 -35.17 -22.83 -26.15
CA SER A 687 -34.15 -23.73 -26.75
C SER A 687 -33.49 -23.15 -28.05
N ARG A 688 -32.16 -23.34 -28.27
CA ARG A 688 -31.39 -23.23 -29.56
C ARG A 688 -31.21 -21.82 -30.19
N ASN A 689 -30.21 -21.52 -31.05
CA ASN A 689 -29.20 -22.34 -31.78
C ASN A 689 -27.86 -21.58 -32.07
N ASN A 690 -26.84 -22.33 -32.53
CA ASN A 690 -25.42 -22.06 -32.92
C ASN A 690 -25.06 -20.79 -33.74
N GLY A 691 -23.74 -20.45 -33.81
CA GLY A 691 -23.13 -19.86 -35.03
C GLY A 691 -21.73 -19.18 -34.95
N GLU A 692 -20.64 -19.95 -35.08
CA GLU A 692 -19.33 -19.64 -35.73
C GLU A 692 -18.36 -18.54 -35.18
N ASP A 693 -17.07 -18.71 -35.50
CA ASP A 693 -15.89 -17.99 -34.94
C ASP A 693 -15.05 -17.31 -36.05
N ASP A 694 -14.32 -16.23 -35.71
CA ASP A 694 -13.26 -15.59 -36.52
C ASP A 694 -12.02 -15.32 -35.63
N GLU A 695 -10.80 -15.47 -36.17
CA GLU A 695 -9.54 -15.30 -35.41
C GLU A 695 -9.06 -13.82 -35.44
N GLU A 696 -8.95 -13.17 -34.27
CA GLU A 696 -8.39 -11.81 -34.13
C GLU A 696 -7.00 -11.84 -33.47
N GLU A 697 -6.01 -11.13 -34.03
CA GLU A 697 -4.66 -11.04 -33.44
C GLU A 697 -4.67 -10.35 -32.07
N GLU A 698 -4.20 -11.05 -31.02
CA GLU A 698 -4.13 -10.52 -29.65
C GLU A 698 -3.16 -9.31 -29.55
N LYS A 699 -3.71 -8.10 -29.56
CA LYS A 699 -2.94 -6.87 -29.39
C LYS A 699 -2.40 -6.75 -27.95
N PRO A 700 -1.14 -6.31 -27.75
CA PRO A 700 -0.54 -6.21 -26.42
C PRO A 700 -1.38 -5.42 -25.41
N ARG A 701 -1.36 -5.82 -24.12
CA ARG A 701 -2.26 -5.28 -23.07
C ARG A 701 -2.21 -3.76 -22.90
N TRP A 702 -1.11 -3.09 -23.27
CA TRP A 702 -1.00 -1.63 -23.23
C TRP A 702 -1.80 -0.92 -24.34
N TRP A 703 -2.19 -1.60 -25.41
CA TRP A 703 -2.95 -1.03 -26.53
C TRP A 703 -4.30 -0.45 -26.07
N ALA A 704 -5.03 -1.22 -25.24
CA ALA A 704 -6.29 -0.80 -24.65
C ALA A 704 -6.15 0.43 -23.73
N TYR A 705 -4.98 0.64 -23.11
CA TYR A 705 -4.72 1.79 -22.25
C TYR A 705 -4.75 3.10 -23.04
N PHE A 706 -4.06 3.16 -24.19
CA PHE A 706 -4.10 4.33 -25.08
C PHE A 706 -5.50 4.61 -25.62
N GLN A 707 -6.19 3.56 -26.10
CA GLN A 707 -7.57 3.68 -26.57
C GLN A 707 -8.53 4.21 -25.49
N SER A 708 -8.36 3.82 -24.22
CA SER A 708 -9.17 4.33 -23.11
C SER A 708 -9.03 5.84 -22.85
N MET A 709 -7.93 6.44 -23.32
CA MET A 709 -7.67 7.88 -23.25
C MET A 709 -8.07 8.64 -24.53
N GLY A 710 -8.63 7.95 -25.53
CA GLY A 710 -8.97 8.53 -26.83
C GLY A 710 -7.77 8.82 -27.73
N ILE A 711 -6.59 8.25 -27.41
CA ILE A 711 -5.35 8.40 -28.17
C ILE A 711 -5.12 7.10 -28.95
N GLN A 712 -4.91 7.19 -30.26
CA GLN A 712 -4.45 6.02 -31.02
C GLN A 712 -2.95 5.81 -30.75
N PRO A 713 -2.53 4.62 -30.25
CA PRO A 713 -1.11 4.34 -30.07
C PRO A 713 -0.41 4.35 -31.44
N PRO A 714 0.72 5.09 -31.61
CA PRO A 714 1.46 5.11 -32.87
C PRO A 714 1.92 3.71 -33.31
N PRO A 715 1.78 3.34 -34.61
CA PRO A 715 2.15 2.00 -35.09
C PRO A 715 3.60 1.58 -34.80
N TRP A 716 4.53 2.54 -34.68
CA TRP A 716 5.94 2.28 -34.37
C TRP A 716 6.20 1.71 -32.97
N MET A 717 5.20 1.71 -32.08
CA MET A 717 5.33 1.12 -30.73
C MET A 717 5.29 -0.41 -30.74
N MET A 718 4.72 -1.02 -31.79
CA MET A 718 4.67 -2.48 -31.95
C MET A 718 6.00 -3.05 -32.44
N VAL A 719 6.25 -4.32 -32.11
CA VAL A 719 7.34 -5.14 -32.69
C VAL A 719 6.74 -5.95 -33.85
N SER A 720 7.45 -6.05 -34.98
CA SER A 720 7.00 -6.81 -36.15
C SER A 720 7.38 -8.29 -36.04
N PRO A 721 6.62 -9.23 -36.61
CA PRO A 721 7.04 -10.64 -36.73
C PRO A 721 8.36 -10.82 -37.52
N ASP A 722 8.74 -9.84 -38.34
CA ASP A 722 9.97 -9.82 -39.13
C ASP A 722 11.18 -9.16 -38.39
N ASP A 723 11.01 -8.64 -37.16
CA ASP A 723 12.10 -8.07 -36.37
C ASP A 723 12.91 -9.21 -35.68
N ASP A 724 13.85 -9.84 -36.40
CA ASP A 724 14.86 -10.79 -35.84
C ASP A 724 15.71 -10.13 -34.73
N TYR A 725 15.81 -10.78 -33.55
CA TYR A 725 16.60 -10.36 -32.37
C TYR A 725 17.34 -11.52 -31.69
#